data_AF-A0A8J3NL78-F1
#
_entry.id   AF-A0A8J3NL78-F1
#
_cell.length_a   1.000
_cell.length_b   1.000
_cell.length_c   1.000
_cell.angle_alpha   90.00
_cell.angle_beta   90.00
_cell.angle_gamma   90.00
#
_symmetry.space_group_name_H-M   'P 1'
#
loop_
_entity.id
_entity.type
_entity.pdbx_description
1 polymer ?
#
loop_
_entity_poly.entity_id
_entity_poly.type
_entity_poly.pdbx_seq_one_letter_code
_entity_poly.pdbx_strand_id
1 'polypeptide(L)'
;MTPVRHRPGVRHIARRWRIAIPVAVTTAISALALVVPFTTASAADTLISQGKPVTASSVQGADLAAAYAVDGNSGTRWGSQWSDPQWIRVDLGATASISQVVLEWEGAYGRSFQIQTSNDDANWTPVYTTTTGTGGTQTLAVTGSGRYVRMHGTVRSSGYGYSLFEFKVYGSFGPTPSPSTNPGSCGTTNVAQGKTATASSVENGGTPASAAVDGNAGTRWSSAASDPQWLQIDLGSTQSICKVVLQWEGAYATAFQVQTSATGTGGWTDLYGTTTGTGGTQTLTVGGSGRYLRVYGTARATGWGYSLWEVQVFVGGTPPSPSTSPSTSPSPSGPWTTVWEDNFDGAANTSPSAANWLLRTGTQYPGGAANFGTGEIETASASTANVYLTGDGKLNIKAIRDGAGNWTSGKLETQRTDFAPQPGQLTRFSAVIQQPNVANGLGYWPAFRSTGAAYRGNYNNWPGVGETDIMSGVNGRSQLSQTLHCGTAPDGPCGEYNGRTSGLASCTGCQTGFHEYAQVIDRTKTDEEIRFYLDGVQTWVVRESQVGVAAWQAAVHHGFYLRLDLAIGGLYANAIAGETVPTPETTSGGVMAVDRVTVSRQTGTTPTAMTDPAVPAGPSVVRVTGSQGNWQLQVNGAPYLVKGLTYGPPQGAADGYMRDLKNMGVNTIRTWGVDDTQTPVLLDTAARHGIKVIVGHWLNQGADYVNDTAYKNSVKAEIVARVNTLKNRQGVLMWDVGNEVLLTMQDFGLPAAEVEARRNAYAAFVNEVAVAIHAADPNHPVTSTDAWVGAWPYYKNHSPALDIYGINSYGAVGGLKQAWIDGGYTKPYVLTEGGPDGEWEVPNDANGVPTEPTDLAKRAQYTASWNAILSHPGVALGATEFHYGLENDFGGVWLNTLTGGWRRHGWHALKQAYSGTASANTPPEIISMVIGSPGAIQAGKTFTLYVGASDPQGDLIRYNLMLSNKHINGNRGFDNVRFTQNGNEFQVTAPQQLGVWKIYVYAFDGHGNVGIEQKSIRVIPPTVAGTNIAQGRPATASTYQPTGTNGPQLPSYAVDANYDTRWASEWVATAWLQVDLGSVRTFNNVLLGWEAAYAKSYQVQVSNDGTNWSTVYSTTAGNGGFDIIPVTATGRYVRMNGLDRATTYGYSLWEFGVYAN
;
A
#
# COMPACT_ATOMS: atom_id res chain seq x y z
N MET A 1 18.38 0.93 -57.68
CA MET A 1 17.58 1.98 -58.35
C MET A 1 16.69 2.65 -57.31
N THR A 2 17.17 3.78 -56.82
CA THR A 2 16.45 4.90 -56.17
C THR A 2 15.39 5.49 -57.13
N PRO A 3 14.46 6.43 -56.75
CA PRO A 3 14.74 7.57 -55.86
C PRO A 3 13.62 8.18 -54.96
N VAL A 4 14.11 8.83 -53.89
CA VAL A 4 13.83 10.21 -53.42
C VAL A 4 12.57 10.51 -52.60
N ARG A 5 12.80 10.87 -51.32
CA ARG A 5 12.01 11.85 -50.54
C ARG A 5 12.69 13.22 -50.63
N HIS A 6 11.93 14.26 -50.97
CA HIS A 6 12.34 15.67 -50.85
C HIS A 6 11.70 16.30 -49.59
N ARG A 7 12.52 17.00 -48.79
CA ARG A 7 12.13 18.25 -48.09
C ARG A 7 12.50 19.41 -49.02
N PRO A 8 11.72 20.51 -49.07
CA PRO A 8 11.97 21.71 -48.23
C PRO A 8 10.62 22.33 -47.77
N GLY A 9 10.46 23.37 -46.97
CA GLY A 9 11.25 24.53 -46.56
C GLY A 9 10.25 25.70 -46.35
N VAL A 10 10.54 26.53 -45.36
CA VAL A 10 9.82 27.73 -44.87
C VAL A 10 9.22 28.64 -45.96
N ARG A 11 7.97 29.14 -45.77
CA ARG A 11 7.55 30.54 -46.07
C ARG A 11 6.15 30.90 -45.51
N HIS A 12 6.10 32.10 -44.96
CA HIS A 12 4.97 32.84 -44.39
C HIS A 12 3.70 32.90 -45.27
N ILE A 13 2.52 32.97 -44.62
CA ILE A 13 1.54 34.08 -44.75
C ILE A 13 0.65 34.10 -43.49
N ALA A 14 0.72 35.23 -42.77
CA ALA A 14 -0.22 35.62 -41.74
C ALA A 14 -1.33 36.51 -42.36
N ARG A 15 -2.58 36.31 -41.95
CA ARG A 15 -3.67 37.31 -41.96
C ARG A 15 -4.26 37.33 -40.54
N ARG A 16 -3.78 38.20 -39.66
CA ARG A 16 -4.27 39.58 -39.39
C ARG A 16 -5.77 39.65 -39.11
N TRP A 17 -6.13 39.68 -37.83
CA TRP A 17 -7.00 40.73 -37.28
C TRP A 17 -6.22 41.46 -36.18
N ARG A 18 -6.11 42.77 -36.35
CA ARG A 18 -5.45 43.73 -35.45
C ARG A 18 -6.54 44.42 -34.63
N ILE A 19 -6.36 44.51 -33.32
CA ILE A 19 -6.74 45.70 -32.55
C ILE A 19 -5.49 46.11 -31.76
N ALA A 20 -5.26 47.42 -31.74
CA ALA A 20 -3.98 48.08 -31.55
C ALA A 20 -3.57 48.31 -30.08
N ILE A 21 -2.24 48.42 -29.90
CA ILE A 21 -1.48 48.87 -28.72
C ILE A 21 -1.34 50.43 -28.74
N PRO A 22 -0.84 51.11 -27.69
CA PRO A 22 0.63 51.34 -27.54
C PRO A 22 1.13 51.23 -26.06
N VAL A 23 2.23 50.54 -25.72
CA VAL A 23 3.69 50.80 -25.87
C VAL A 23 4.23 52.02 -25.10
N ALA A 24 5.12 51.78 -24.11
CA ALA A 24 6.51 52.31 -24.01
C ALA A 24 7.25 51.68 -22.79
N VAL A 25 8.20 50.74 -22.94
CA VAL A 25 9.67 50.81 -23.24
C VAL A 25 10.56 51.24 -22.05
N THR A 26 11.37 50.33 -21.49
CA THR A 26 12.87 50.34 -21.54
C THR A 26 13.51 49.19 -20.74
N THR A 27 14.69 48.77 -21.21
CA THR A 27 15.54 47.59 -20.96
C THR A 27 16.62 47.74 -19.86
N ALA A 28 17.03 46.65 -19.15
CA ALA A 28 18.45 46.21 -18.99
C ALA A 28 18.68 45.05 -17.96
N ILE A 29 19.16 43.90 -18.47
CA ILE A 29 20.15 42.90 -18.01
C ILE A 29 20.58 42.83 -16.52
N SER A 30 20.45 41.65 -15.88
CA SER A 30 21.55 40.83 -15.31
C SER A 30 21.05 39.59 -14.55
N ALA A 31 21.76 38.46 -14.70
CA ALA A 31 21.50 37.18 -14.07
C ALA A 31 21.79 37.18 -12.56
N LEU A 32 20.88 36.60 -11.76
CA LEU A 32 21.19 35.97 -10.48
C LEU A 32 20.23 34.80 -10.28
N ALA A 33 20.76 33.58 -10.24
CA ALA A 33 20.02 32.39 -9.83
C ALA A 33 19.67 32.52 -8.34
N LEU A 34 18.38 32.70 -8.04
CA LEU A 34 17.85 32.57 -6.69
C LEU A 34 17.28 31.16 -6.54
N VAL A 35 17.97 30.37 -5.73
CA VAL A 35 17.48 29.11 -5.17
C VAL A 35 16.22 29.43 -4.37
N VAL A 36 15.07 28.96 -4.85
CA VAL A 36 13.81 28.95 -4.07
C VAL A 36 13.67 27.55 -3.48
N PRO A 37 13.69 27.38 -2.15
CA PRO A 37 13.35 26.09 -1.55
C PRO A 37 11.85 25.85 -1.72
N PHE A 38 11.49 24.76 -2.40
CA PHE A 38 10.10 24.30 -2.48
C PHE A 38 9.67 23.74 -1.12
N THR A 39 8.74 24.42 -0.45
CA THR A 39 8.01 23.90 0.70
C THR A 39 6.88 22.97 0.24
N THR A 40 6.82 21.75 0.77
CA THR A 40 5.74 20.78 0.60
C THR A 40 4.41 21.35 1.09
N ALA A 41 3.34 21.25 0.29
CA ALA A 41 1.98 21.62 0.71
C ALA A 41 1.42 20.59 1.71
N SER A 42 1.14 21.04 2.93
CA SER A 42 0.35 20.33 3.94
C SER A 42 -1.14 20.35 3.56
N ALA A 43 -1.93 19.38 4.01
CA ALA A 43 -3.39 19.49 4.01
C ALA A 43 -3.79 20.83 4.68
N ALA A 44 -4.71 21.59 4.07
CA ALA A 44 -5.18 22.84 4.65
C ALA A 44 -5.91 22.53 5.97
N ASP A 45 -5.51 23.22 7.04
CA ASP A 45 -6.12 23.07 8.35
C ASP A 45 -7.63 23.41 8.31
N THR A 46 -8.45 22.71 9.09
CA THR A 46 -9.92 22.90 9.13
C THR A 46 -10.29 24.11 10.00
N LEU A 47 -11.18 25.00 9.53
CA LEU A 47 -11.72 26.10 10.33
C LEU A 47 -12.70 25.55 11.39
N ILE A 48 -12.35 25.66 12.68
CA ILE A 48 -13.10 25.07 13.79
C ILE A 48 -13.80 26.09 14.72
N SER A 49 -13.56 27.40 14.53
CA SER A 49 -14.23 28.45 15.32
C SER A 49 -15.58 28.94 14.77
N GLN A 50 -15.90 28.66 13.50
CA GLN A 50 -17.07 29.26 12.86
C GLN A 50 -18.39 28.83 13.51
N GLY A 51 -19.26 29.80 13.80
CA GLY A 51 -20.56 29.61 14.44
C GLY A 51 -20.49 29.14 15.91
N LYS A 52 -19.32 29.16 16.54
CA LYS A 52 -19.12 28.70 17.92
C LYS A 52 -19.53 29.75 18.95
N PRO A 53 -19.90 29.36 20.19
CA PRO A 53 -20.20 30.31 21.26
C PRO A 53 -19.02 31.24 21.55
N VAL A 54 -19.29 32.55 21.62
CA VAL A 54 -18.28 33.58 21.90
C VAL A 54 -18.66 34.39 23.13
N THR A 55 -17.67 34.70 23.97
CA THR A 55 -17.81 35.66 25.06
C THR A 55 -16.67 36.67 24.97
N ALA A 56 -16.91 37.91 25.37
CA ALA A 56 -15.91 38.96 25.40
C ALA A 56 -15.94 39.71 26.73
N SER A 57 -14.84 40.38 27.07
CA SER A 57 -14.75 41.23 28.26
C SER A 57 -15.74 42.39 28.23
N SER A 58 -16.09 42.88 27.04
CA SER A 58 -17.12 43.89 26.85
C SER A 58 -17.61 43.93 25.40
N VAL A 59 -18.74 44.60 25.19
CA VAL A 59 -19.26 44.98 23.88
C VAL A 59 -19.56 46.47 23.88
N GLN A 60 -19.21 47.17 22.79
CA GLN A 60 -19.40 48.62 22.66
C GLN A 60 -20.88 49.00 22.47
N GLY A 61 -21.65 48.14 21.79
CA GLY A 61 -23.06 48.33 21.46
C GLY A 61 -23.70 47.00 21.01
N ALA A 62 -25.03 46.95 20.92
CA ALA A 62 -25.76 45.73 20.53
C ALA A 62 -25.49 45.30 19.07
N ASP A 63 -25.12 46.26 18.22
CA ASP A 63 -24.70 46.09 16.82
C ASP A 63 -23.25 45.60 16.66
N LEU A 64 -22.52 45.40 17.75
CA LEU A 64 -21.09 45.00 17.78
C LEU A 64 -20.86 43.78 18.70
N ALA A 65 -21.81 42.84 18.68
CA ALA A 65 -21.79 41.65 19.51
C ALA A 65 -20.57 40.74 19.25
N ALA A 66 -20.11 40.02 20.28
CA ALA A 66 -18.95 39.14 20.18
C ALA A 66 -19.13 38.00 19.15
N ALA A 67 -20.37 37.53 18.95
CA ALA A 67 -20.69 36.47 17.99
C ALA A 67 -20.38 36.86 16.52
N TYR A 68 -20.38 38.16 16.20
CA TYR A 68 -20.06 38.64 14.85
C TYR A 68 -18.59 38.43 14.47
N ALA A 69 -17.71 38.09 15.40
CA ALA A 69 -16.33 37.75 15.07
C ALA A 69 -16.16 36.29 14.62
N VAL A 70 -17.20 35.46 14.56
CA VAL A 70 -17.09 34.05 14.13
C VAL A 70 -18.24 33.60 13.24
N ASP A 71 -19.05 34.52 12.71
CA ASP A 71 -20.25 34.17 11.95
C ASP A 71 -19.96 33.92 10.45
N GLY A 72 -18.74 34.21 9.99
CA GLY A 72 -18.32 34.06 8.60
C GLY A 72 -18.71 35.24 7.72
N ASN A 73 -19.16 36.36 8.30
CA ASN A 73 -19.63 37.52 7.58
C ASN A 73 -18.73 38.74 7.84
N SER A 74 -17.84 39.03 6.89
CA SER A 74 -16.93 40.17 6.95
C SER A 74 -17.60 41.56 6.91
N GLY A 75 -18.94 41.61 6.77
CA GLY A 75 -19.74 42.83 6.92
C GLY A 75 -20.17 43.13 8.36
N THR A 76 -19.97 42.21 9.31
CA THR A 76 -20.28 42.38 10.73
C THR A 76 -19.02 42.26 11.58
N ARG A 77 -19.02 42.78 12.81
CA ARG A 77 -17.81 42.76 13.66
C ARG A 77 -18.12 42.82 15.15
N TRP A 78 -17.23 42.26 15.95
CA TRP A 78 -17.17 42.56 17.38
C TRP A 78 -16.44 43.89 17.62
N GLY A 79 -16.86 44.64 18.64
CA GLY A 79 -16.16 45.84 19.13
C GLY A 79 -16.18 45.92 20.66
N SER A 80 -15.02 46.10 21.28
CA SER A 80 -14.87 46.26 22.74
C SER A 80 -15.09 47.70 23.21
N GLN A 81 -15.29 47.88 24.52
CA GLN A 81 -15.15 49.18 25.18
C GLN A 81 -13.70 49.71 25.08
N TRP A 82 -13.52 51.02 25.24
CA TRP A 82 -12.26 51.73 24.97
C TRP A 82 -11.29 51.73 26.16
N SER A 83 -10.95 50.54 26.66
CA SER A 83 -9.99 50.35 27.76
C SER A 83 -9.10 49.14 27.52
N ASP A 84 -7.96 49.06 28.23
CA ASP A 84 -7.04 47.92 28.18
C ASP A 84 -6.93 47.27 29.57
N PRO A 85 -6.86 45.93 29.68
CA PRO A 85 -6.95 44.94 28.61
C PRO A 85 -8.40 44.64 28.19
N GLN A 86 -8.58 44.06 26.99
CA GLN A 86 -9.85 43.46 26.55
C GLN A 86 -9.58 42.09 25.91
N TRP A 87 -10.58 41.22 25.92
CA TRP A 87 -10.47 39.90 25.31
C TRP A 87 -11.76 39.46 24.64
N ILE A 88 -11.61 38.59 23.64
CA ILE A 88 -12.69 37.83 23.01
C ILE A 88 -12.29 36.36 22.97
N ARG A 89 -13.21 35.48 23.34
CA ARG A 89 -12.99 34.05 23.52
C ARG A 89 -14.02 33.24 22.76
N VAL A 90 -13.56 32.25 22.01
CA VAL A 90 -14.37 31.22 21.35
C VAL A 90 -14.33 29.92 22.19
N ASP A 91 -15.49 29.32 22.46
CA ASP A 91 -15.61 27.94 22.97
C ASP A 91 -15.80 26.98 21.79
N LEU A 92 -14.81 26.16 21.50
CA LEU A 92 -14.83 25.22 20.38
C LEU A 92 -15.81 24.04 20.61
N GLY A 93 -16.30 23.86 21.84
CA GLY A 93 -17.23 22.81 22.26
C GLY A 93 -16.54 21.54 22.77
N ALA A 94 -15.29 21.31 22.38
CA ALA A 94 -14.41 20.24 22.87
C ALA A 94 -12.95 20.67 22.73
N THR A 95 -12.02 20.01 23.42
CA THR A 95 -10.59 20.25 23.25
C THR A 95 -10.17 19.88 21.82
N ALA A 96 -9.57 20.83 21.12
CA ALA A 96 -9.03 20.64 19.78
C ALA A 96 -7.51 20.86 19.78
N SER A 97 -6.81 20.23 18.84
CA SER A 97 -5.48 20.70 18.44
C SER A 97 -5.64 21.94 17.56
N ILE A 98 -4.78 22.94 17.75
CA ILE A 98 -4.86 24.24 17.08
C ILE A 98 -3.54 24.49 16.36
N SER A 99 -3.62 24.71 15.06
CA SER A 99 -2.48 24.89 14.15
C SER A 99 -2.36 26.32 13.62
N GLN A 100 -3.46 27.08 13.55
CA GLN A 100 -3.44 28.44 13.04
C GLN A 100 -4.57 29.28 13.64
N VAL A 101 -4.31 30.58 13.82
CA VAL A 101 -5.32 31.60 14.11
C VAL A 101 -5.22 32.71 13.07
N VAL A 102 -6.35 33.09 12.48
CA VAL A 102 -6.45 34.28 11.61
C VAL A 102 -7.33 35.31 12.30
N LEU A 103 -6.77 36.51 12.51
CA LEU A 103 -7.47 37.68 13.02
C LEU A 103 -7.71 38.67 11.88
N GLU A 104 -8.96 38.97 11.57
CA GLU A 104 -9.31 40.02 10.62
C GLU A 104 -9.75 41.26 11.39
N TRP A 105 -8.82 42.17 11.62
CA TRP A 105 -9.06 43.39 12.37
C TRP A 105 -9.82 44.43 11.56
N GLU A 106 -10.60 45.24 12.27
CA GLU A 106 -10.97 46.56 11.77
C GLU A 106 -9.82 47.57 11.96
N GLY A 107 -9.99 48.82 11.53
CA GLY A 107 -9.03 49.90 11.77
C GLY A 107 -8.64 50.07 13.25
N ALA A 108 -9.50 49.66 14.19
CA ALA A 108 -9.23 49.60 15.62
C ALA A 108 -8.74 48.19 16.06
N TYR A 109 -7.42 48.03 16.22
CA TYR A 109 -6.77 46.72 16.43
C TYR A 109 -5.86 46.68 17.66
N GLY A 110 -5.42 45.49 18.04
CA GLY A 110 -4.43 45.31 19.11
C GLY A 110 -3.00 45.57 18.64
N ARG A 111 -2.33 46.59 19.20
CA ARG A 111 -0.88 46.78 19.03
C ARG A 111 -0.11 45.79 19.88
N SER A 112 -0.56 45.50 21.09
CA SER A 112 -0.05 44.38 21.90
C SER A 112 -1.19 43.44 22.27
N PHE A 113 -1.02 42.15 21.99
CA PHE A 113 -2.00 41.10 22.30
C PHE A 113 -1.37 39.72 22.38
N GLN A 114 -2.13 38.77 22.94
CA GLN A 114 -1.80 37.36 23.01
C GLN A 114 -2.93 36.52 22.40
N ILE A 115 -2.58 35.41 21.75
CA ILE A 115 -3.53 34.30 21.55
C ILE A 115 -3.26 33.31 22.66
N GLN A 116 -4.31 32.89 23.36
CA GLN A 116 -4.21 31.97 24.48
C GLN A 116 -5.20 30.81 24.31
N THR A 117 -4.83 29.64 24.79
CA THR A 117 -5.69 28.45 24.83
C THR A 117 -5.97 28.03 26.27
N SER A 118 -7.11 27.39 26.51
CA SER A 118 -7.50 26.86 27.81
C SER A 118 -8.39 25.62 27.63
N ASN A 119 -8.30 24.66 28.56
CA ASN A 119 -9.24 23.54 28.62
C ASN A 119 -10.43 23.81 29.57
N ASP A 120 -10.30 24.74 30.50
CA ASP A 120 -11.22 24.94 31.62
C ASP A 120 -11.77 26.37 31.74
N ASP A 121 -11.41 27.26 30.82
CA ASP A 121 -11.80 28.68 30.78
C ASP A 121 -11.22 29.54 31.93
N ALA A 122 -10.44 28.94 32.82
CA ALA A 122 -9.85 29.59 33.99
C ALA A 122 -8.33 29.75 33.87
N ASN A 123 -7.66 28.69 33.42
CA ASN A 123 -6.21 28.63 33.27
C ASN A 123 -5.85 28.81 31.79
N TRP A 124 -5.11 29.88 31.49
CA TRP A 124 -4.83 30.32 30.13
C TRP A 124 -3.34 30.23 29.79
N THR A 125 -3.03 29.55 28.69
CA THR A 125 -1.66 29.41 28.18
C THR A 125 -1.49 30.23 26.91
N PRO A 126 -0.56 31.20 26.84
CA PRO A 126 -0.24 31.90 25.61
C PRO A 126 0.38 30.96 24.56
N VAL A 127 -0.23 30.91 23.38
CA VAL A 127 0.29 30.21 22.18
C VAL A 127 0.82 31.19 21.13
N TYR A 128 0.55 32.49 21.31
CA TYR A 128 1.15 33.59 20.55
C TYR A 128 1.19 34.85 21.40
N THR A 129 2.23 35.69 21.27
CA THR A 129 2.33 37.00 21.92
C THR A 129 3.00 37.99 20.98
N THR A 130 2.46 39.21 20.90
CA THR A 130 3.09 40.31 20.15
C THR A 130 2.90 41.64 20.88
N THR A 131 3.86 42.55 20.71
CA THR A 131 3.78 43.95 21.17
C THR A 131 3.74 44.96 20.02
N THR A 132 3.84 44.48 18.78
CA THR A 132 3.94 45.28 17.56
C THR A 132 2.94 44.83 16.49
N GLY A 133 1.72 44.47 16.92
CA GLY A 133 0.62 44.12 16.03
C GLY A 133 0.39 45.19 14.95
N THR A 134 0.08 44.75 13.74
CA THR A 134 0.00 45.60 12.54
C THR A 134 -1.43 45.93 12.11
N GLY A 135 -2.44 45.29 12.71
CA GLY A 135 -3.83 45.35 12.25
C GLY A 135 -4.04 44.59 10.94
N GLY A 136 -5.16 44.85 10.24
CA GLY A 136 -5.54 44.14 9.01
C GLY A 136 -5.79 42.64 9.23
N THR A 137 -5.59 41.82 8.20
CA THR A 137 -5.64 40.36 8.34
C THR A 137 -4.29 39.83 8.82
N GLN A 138 -4.26 39.22 10.00
CA GLN A 138 -3.08 38.59 10.57
C GLN A 138 -3.27 37.07 10.64
N THR A 139 -2.50 36.34 9.84
CA THR A 139 -2.42 34.86 9.91
C THR A 139 -1.28 34.45 10.83
N LEU A 140 -1.61 33.77 11.91
CA LEU A 140 -0.71 33.39 12.98
C LEU A 140 -0.59 31.87 13.02
N ALA A 141 0.59 31.34 12.68
CA ALA A 141 0.90 29.95 12.97
C ALA A 141 1.03 29.79 14.49
N VAL A 142 0.26 28.88 15.07
CA VAL A 142 0.28 28.61 16.51
C VAL A 142 0.31 27.12 16.75
N THR A 143 0.82 26.69 17.89
CA THR A 143 0.79 25.27 18.27
C THR A 143 0.29 25.18 19.69
N GLY A 144 -0.84 24.51 19.88
CA GLY A 144 -1.41 24.28 21.20
C GLY A 144 -2.69 23.46 21.14
N SER A 145 -3.20 23.07 22.29
CA SER A 145 -4.52 22.47 22.42
C SER A 145 -5.35 23.22 23.45
N GLY A 146 -6.66 23.19 23.26
CA GLY A 146 -7.61 23.85 24.15
C GLY A 146 -9.03 23.67 23.67
N ARG A 147 -9.98 23.70 24.60
CA ARG A 147 -11.40 23.86 24.27
C ARG A 147 -11.72 25.33 24.00
N TYR A 148 -11.08 26.24 24.72
CA TYR A 148 -11.28 27.67 24.58
C TYR A 148 -10.05 28.32 23.96
N VAL A 149 -10.28 29.26 23.05
CA VAL A 149 -9.24 30.07 22.43
C VAL A 149 -9.63 31.53 22.56
N ARG A 150 -8.72 32.38 23.04
CA ARG A 150 -9.00 33.81 23.16
C ARG A 150 -7.89 34.68 22.59
N MET A 151 -8.30 35.81 22.03
CA MET A 151 -7.43 36.96 21.82
C MET A 151 -7.51 37.83 23.08
N HIS A 152 -6.37 38.07 23.72
CA HIS A 152 -6.22 38.92 24.90
C HIS A 152 -5.37 40.14 24.56
N GLY A 153 -6.02 41.26 24.27
CA GLY A 153 -5.42 42.53 23.93
C GLY A 153 -4.97 43.30 25.17
N THR A 154 -3.73 43.75 25.17
CA THR A 154 -3.12 44.49 26.30
C THR A 154 -2.76 45.93 25.98
N VAL A 155 -2.56 46.27 24.70
CA VAL A 155 -2.39 47.68 24.25
C VAL A 155 -3.10 47.89 22.91
N ARG A 156 -3.98 48.89 22.82
CA ARG A 156 -4.68 49.27 21.58
C ARG A 156 -3.79 50.06 20.62
N SER A 157 -4.09 49.99 19.32
CA SER A 157 -3.38 50.75 18.28
C SER A 157 -3.85 52.20 18.14
N SER A 158 -5.03 52.51 18.64
CA SER A 158 -5.68 53.82 18.57
C SER A 158 -6.42 54.16 19.86
N GLY A 159 -7.12 55.31 19.90
CA GLY A 159 -7.98 55.67 21.03
C GLY A 159 -9.27 54.83 21.15
N TYR A 160 -9.64 54.08 20.11
CA TYR A 160 -10.81 53.21 20.08
C TYR A 160 -10.54 51.84 20.71
N GLY A 161 -11.58 51.02 20.91
CA GLY A 161 -11.50 49.64 21.43
C GLY A 161 -10.83 48.65 20.48
N TYR A 162 -10.84 47.36 20.80
CA TYR A 162 -10.45 46.29 19.89
C TYR A 162 -11.64 45.89 19.02
N SER A 163 -11.46 45.71 17.71
CA SER A 163 -12.53 45.31 16.81
C SER A 163 -12.09 44.30 15.76
N LEU A 164 -12.83 43.19 15.65
CA LEU A 164 -12.55 42.06 14.75
C LEU A 164 -13.78 41.79 13.87
N PHE A 165 -13.56 41.79 12.55
CA PHE A 165 -14.50 41.22 11.59
C PHE A 165 -14.55 39.70 11.74
N GLU A 166 -13.40 39.03 11.87
CA GLU A 166 -13.34 37.57 12.03
C GLU A 166 -12.20 37.13 12.97
N PHE A 167 -12.46 36.09 13.76
CA PHE A 167 -11.54 35.36 14.62
C PHE A 167 -11.61 33.86 14.28
N LYS A 168 -10.78 33.49 13.30
CA LYS A 168 -10.74 32.16 12.71
C LYS A 168 -9.70 31.31 13.42
N VAL A 169 -10.11 30.19 13.99
CA VAL A 169 -9.22 29.19 14.62
C VAL A 169 -9.25 27.95 13.75
N TYR A 170 -8.08 27.49 13.31
CA TYR A 170 -7.92 26.29 12.51
C TYR A 170 -7.27 25.17 13.31
N GLY A 171 -7.73 23.94 13.10
CA GLY A 171 -7.31 22.80 13.90
C GLY A 171 -8.15 21.55 13.67
N SER A 172 -8.02 20.55 14.55
CA SER A 172 -8.77 19.30 14.45
C SER A 172 -9.28 18.79 15.81
N PHE A 173 -10.50 18.25 15.79
CA PHE A 173 -11.09 17.50 16.90
C PHE A 173 -10.75 16.01 16.70
N GLY A 174 -9.84 15.48 17.52
CA GLY A 174 -9.44 14.07 17.55
C GLY A 174 -9.25 13.62 19.01
N PRO A 175 -9.05 12.31 19.29
CA PRO A 175 -8.98 11.81 20.66
C PRO A 175 -7.77 12.43 21.36
N THR A 176 -8.02 13.48 22.12
CA THR A 176 -7.11 13.90 23.18
C THR A 176 -7.18 12.81 24.24
N PRO A 177 -6.06 12.43 24.89
CA PRO A 177 -6.16 11.65 26.13
C PRO A 177 -7.12 12.39 27.05
N SER A 178 -8.17 11.69 27.49
CA SER A 178 -9.10 12.18 28.49
C SER A 178 -8.31 12.86 29.62
N PRO A 179 -8.71 14.04 30.11
CA PRO A 179 -8.25 14.49 31.41
C PRO A 179 -8.79 13.48 32.41
N SER A 180 -7.96 12.49 32.77
CA SER A 180 -8.29 11.64 33.90
C SER A 180 -8.46 12.55 35.09
N THR A 181 -9.59 12.42 35.77
CA THR A 181 -9.85 13.03 37.06
C THR A 181 -8.93 12.39 38.10
N ASN A 182 -7.64 12.75 38.06
CA ASN A 182 -6.70 12.83 39.18
C ASN A 182 -5.32 13.28 38.63
N PRO A 183 -4.74 14.40 39.10
CA PRO A 183 -3.34 14.70 38.82
C PRO A 183 -2.47 13.67 39.54
N GLY A 184 -2.11 12.59 38.86
CA GLY A 184 -0.97 11.79 39.27
C GLY A 184 0.25 12.70 39.23
N SER A 185 0.75 13.11 40.39
CA SER A 185 1.88 14.04 40.48
C SER A 185 3.05 13.50 39.66
N CYS A 186 3.66 14.36 38.84
CA CYS A 186 4.97 14.07 38.25
C CYS A 186 5.91 13.64 39.39
N GLY A 187 6.54 12.46 39.27
CA GLY A 187 7.37 11.89 40.32
C GLY A 187 8.49 12.85 40.74
N THR A 188 8.97 12.71 41.97
CA THR A 188 10.04 13.58 42.52
C THR A 188 11.44 13.05 42.22
N THR A 189 11.56 11.85 41.63
CA THR A 189 12.85 11.23 41.31
C THR A 189 13.38 11.72 39.96
N ASN A 190 14.61 12.24 39.92
CA ASN A 190 15.32 12.56 38.69
C ASN A 190 15.82 11.27 38.02
N VAL A 191 15.17 10.84 36.94
CA VAL A 191 15.55 9.62 36.21
C VAL A 191 16.79 9.80 35.31
N ALA A 192 17.24 11.04 35.09
CA ALA A 192 18.47 11.33 34.36
C ALA A 192 19.73 11.22 35.23
N GLN A 193 19.60 11.27 36.56
CA GLN A 193 20.77 11.28 37.46
C GLN A 193 21.60 10.00 37.31
N GLY A 194 22.90 10.16 37.10
CA GLY A 194 23.88 9.08 36.90
C GLY A 194 23.74 8.34 35.56
N LYS A 195 22.90 8.81 34.64
CA LYS A 195 22.74 8.20 33.32
C LYS A 195 23.87 8.58 32.37
N THR A 196 24.07 7.76 31.34
CA THR A 196 25.04 8.05 30.29
C THR A 196 24.59 9.28 29.50
N ALA A 197 25.42 10.33 29.51
CA ALA A 197 25.21 11.53 28.71
C ALA A 197 26.32 11.70 27.67
N THR A 198 25.93 12.13 26.47
CA THR A 198 26.83 12.51 25.37
C THR A 198 26.49 13.91 24.90
N ALA A 199 27.41 14.56 24.21
CA ALA A 199 27.18 15.90 23.68
C ALA A 199 27.84 16.05 22.31
N SER A 200 27.37 17.03 21.53
CA SER A 200 27.99 17.41 20.26
C SER A 200 29.43 17.90 20.41
N SER A 201 29.75 18.53 21.55
CA SER A 201 31.10 18.94 21.91
C SER A 201 31.23 19.18 23.42
N VAL A 202 32.47 19.33 23.88
CA VAL A 202 32.82 19.77 25.23
C VAL A 202 33.85 20.90 25.13
N GLU A 203 33.75 21.91 25.99
CA GLU A 203 34.68 23.06 26.02
C GLU A 203 36.11 22.61 26.37
N ASN A 204 36.24 21.74 27.37
CA ASN A 204 37.49 21.08 27.76
C ASN A 204 37.19 19.83 28.63
N GLY A 205 38.23 19.10 29.03
CA GLY A 205 38.09 17.87 29.83
C GLY A 205 37.47 18.05 31.22
N GLY A 206 37.39 19.28 31.75
CA GLY A 206 36.78 19.60 33.03
C GLY A 206 35.27 19.84 32.98
N THR A 207 34.65 19.89 31.80
CA THR A 207 33.20 20.14 31.63
C THR A 207 32.52 19.08 30.74
N PRO A 208 32.62 17.78 31.07
CA PRO A 208 32.08 16.71 30.24
C PRO A 208 30.55 16.66 30.25
N ALA A 209 29.94 15.98 29.26
CA ALA A 209 28.48 15.79 29.20
C ALA A 209 27.90 15.13 30.46
N SER A 210 28.64 14.19 31.06
CA SER A 210 28.26 13.51 32.29
C SER A 210 28.09 14.45 33.49
N ALA A 211 28.75 15.61 33.48
CA ALA A 211 28.66 16.59 34.57
C ALA A 211 27.32 17.33 34.61
N ALA A 212 26.48 17.22 33.57
CA ALA A 212 25.13 17.80 33.59
C ALA A 212 24.06 16.81 34.11
N VAL A 213 24.46 15.61 34.53
CA VAL A 213 23.54 14.57 35.04
C VAL A 213 24.11 13.85 36.27
N ASP A 214 25.14 14.38 36.92
CA ASP A 214 25.81 13.74 38.06
C ASP A 214 25.14 14.07 39.41
N GLY A 215 24.18 15.00 39.43
CA GLY A 215 23.49 15.45 40.63
C GLY A 215 24.30 16.43 41.48
N ASN A 216 25.41 16.97 40.96
CA ASN A 216 26.28 17.92 41.65
C ASN A 216 26.20 19.31 41.01
N ALA A 217 25.53 20.24 41.70
CA ALA A 217 25.37 21.62 41.23
C ALA A 217 26.68 22.45 41.15
N GLY A 218 27.83 21.87 41.50
CA GLY A 218 29.17 22.48 41.35
C GLY A 218 29.94 22.02 40.09
N THR A 219 29.40 21.08 39.33
CA THR A 219 29.98 20.57 38.07
C THR A 219 29.01 20.84 36.91
N ARG A 220 29.53 21.03 35.69
CA ARG A 220 28.70 21.40 34.53
C ARG A 220 29.20 20.79 33.23
N TRP A 221 28.28 20.55 32.30
CA TRP A 221 28.64 20.46 30.89
C TRP A 221 28.80 21.86 30.30
N SER A 222 29.77 22.03 29.41
CA SER A 222 29.93 23.24 28.58
C SER A 222 30.29 22.82 27.16
N SER A 223 29.63 23.39 26.15
CA SER A 223 29.89 23.11 24.74
C SER A 223 30.96 24.04 24.15
N ALA A 224 31.42 23.73 22.93
CA ALA A 224 32.12 24.71 22.10
C ALA A 224 31.21 25.92 21.79
N ALA A 225 31.84 27.07 21.52
CA ALA A 225 31.16 28.33 21.22
C ALA A 225 30.64 28.40 19.76
N SER A 226 29.79 27.46 19.37
CA SER A 226 29.10 27.45 18.07
C SER A 226 27.64 27.00 18.21
N ASP A 227 26.85 27.26 17.17
CA ASP A 227 25.43 26.88 17.08
C ASP A 227 25.23 25.99 15.84
N PRO A 228 24.43 24.93 15.91
CA PRO A 228 23.75 24.38 17.09
C PRO A 228 24.69 23.48 17.93
N GLN A 229 24.33 23.24 19.19
CA GLN A 229 24.96 22.23 20.05
C GLN A 229 23.89 21.46 20.82
N TRP A 230 24.22 20.26 21.28
CA TRP A 230 23.30 19.43 22.03
C TRP A 230 23.96 18.64 23.14
N LEU A 231 23.16 18.38 24.18
CA LEU A 231 23.42 17.43 25.24
C LEU A 231 22.31 16.36 25.19
N GLN A 232 22.70 15.10 25.16
CA GLN A 232 21.81 13.94 25.07
C GLN A 232 22.03 13.01 26.25
N ILE A 233 20.95 12.41 26.75
CA ILE A 233 20.93 11.53 27.92
C ILE A 233 20.22 10.24 27.52
N ASP A 234 20.86 9.08 27.70
CA ASP A 234 20.20 7.76 27.60
C ASP A 234 19.58 7.40 28.96
N LEU A 235 18.25 7.46 29.06
CA LEU A 235 17.53 7.14 30.28
C LEU A 235 17.55 5.63 30.60
N GLY A 236 18.07 4.80 29.70
CA GLY A 236 18.24 3.35 29.83
C GLY A 236 17.05 2.52 29.32
N SER A 237 15.87 3.12 29.26
CA SER A 237 14.64 2.57 28.67
C SER A 237 13.68 3.72 28.33
N THR A 238 12.63 3.45 27.54
CA THR A 238 11.61 4.47 27.25
C THR A 238 10.91 4.92 28.54
N GLN A 239 11.02 6.20 28.85
CA GLN A 239 10.41 6.84 30.02
C GLN A 239 9.23 7.71 29.60
N SER A 240 8.16 7.75 30.40
CA SER A 240 7.05 8.70 30.26
C SER A 240 7.39 10.00 30.97
N ILE A 241 7.84 11.01 30.23
CA ILE A 241 8.42 12.24 30.77
C ILE A 241 7.31 13.28 30.96
N CYS A 242 7.20 13.80 32.18
CA CYS A 242 6.22 14.83 32.56
C CYS A 242 6.84 16.18 32.94
N LYS A 243 8.15 16.21 33.24
CA LYS A 243 8.85 17.43 33.63
C LYS A 243 10.33 17.31 33.35
N VAL A 244 10.92 18.39 32.84
CA VAL A 244 12.36 18.54 32.64
C VAL A 244 12.81 19.82 33.32
N VAL A 245 13.88 19.78 34.12
CA VAL A 245 14.46 20.97 34.74
C VAL A 245 15.85 21.19 34.16
N LEU A 246 16.08 22.34 33.56
CA LEU A 246 17.36 22.78 33.03
C LEU A 246 17.96 23.81 33.98
N GLN A 247 19.12 23.54 34.54
CA GLN A 247 19.86 24.50 35.35
C GLN A 247 21.01 25.05 34.52
N TRP A 248 20.78 26.18 33.85
CA TRP A 248 21.80 26.82 33.02
C TRP A 248 22.85 27.53 33.88
N GLU A 249 24.07 27.62 33.35
CA GLU A 249 25.05 28.61 33.79
C GLU A 249 24.75 29.99 33.15
N GLY A 250 25.56 31.02 33.43
CA GLY A 250 25.50 32.30 32.74
C GLY A 250 25.62 32.19 31.21
N ALA A 251 26.22 31.12 30.69
CA ALA A 251 26.24 30.77 29.27
C ALA A 251 25.06 29.82 28.90
N TYR A 252 23.92 30.40 28.47
CA TYR A 252 22.67 29.66 28.21
C TYR A 252 22.14 29.81 26.78
N ALA A 253 21.10 29.03 26.45
CA ALA A 253 20.39 29.11 25.17
C ALA A 253 19.25 30.14 25.19
N THR A 254 19.25 31.11 24.27
CA THR A 254 18.04 31.89 23.95
C THR A 254 17.10 31.08 23.07
N ALA A 255 17.60 30.25 22.15
CA ALA A 255 16.77 29.30 21.42
C ALA A 255 17.22 27.86 21.66
N PHE A 256 16.28 27.00 22.07
CA PHE A 256 16.53 25.57 22.26
C PHE A 256 15.25 24.73 22.16
N GLN A 257 15.43 23.45 21.91
CA GLN A 257 14.41 22.41 21.99
C GLN A 257 14.79 21.38 23.05
N VAL A 258 13.80 20.82 23.73
CA VAL A 258 13.94 19.56 24.47
C VAL A 258 13.21 18.49 23.67
N GLN A 259 13.91 17.42 23.35
CA GLN A 259 13.43 16.42 22.39
C GLN A 259 13.59 15.02 22.98
N THR A 260 12.78 14.07 22.50
CA THR A 260 12.92 12.65 22.81
C THR A 260 13.13 11.79 21.58
N SER A 261 13.80 10.66 21.75
CA SER A 261 13.98 9.64 20.71
C SER A 261 13.99 8.25 21.34
N ALA A 262 13.55 7.25 20.58
CA ALA A 262 13.70 5.83 20.96
C ALA A 262 15.13 5.31 20.74
N THR A 263 15.86 5.86 19.76
CA THR A 263 17.13 5.31 19.26
C THR A 263 18.35 6.18 19.61
N GLY A 264 18.16 7.47 19.89
CA GLY A 264 19.25 8.38 20.25
C GLY A 264 20.11 8.82 19.07
N THR A 265 19.82 8.38 17.86
CA THR A 265 20.54 8.72 16.62
C THR A 265 19.66 9.43 15.58
N GLY A 266 18.32 9.41 15.75
CA GLY A 266 17.35 10.05 14.85
C GLY A 266 15.92 9.96 15.40
N GLY A 267 14.92 10.41 14.62
CA GLY A 267 13.50 10.34 15.03
C GLY A 267 13.18 11.15 16.28
N TRP A 268 13.72 12.36 16.36
CA TRP A 268 13.53 13.25 17.51
C TRP A 268 12.16 13.93 17.48
N THR A 269 11.42 13.81 18.58
CA THR A 269 10.14 14.50 18.80
C THR A 269 10.34 15.64 19.78
N ASP A 270 9.92 16.85 19.43
CA ASP A 270 10.00 18.01 20.32
C ASP A 270 8.98 17.87 21.47
N LEU A 271 9.48 17.86 22.71
CA LEU A 271 8.67 17.99 23.92
C LEU A 271 8.47 19.45 24.34
N TYR A 272 9.44 20.30 23.99
CA TYR A 272 9.45 21.72 24.28
C TYR A 272 10.34 22.43 23.27
N GLY A 273 9.99 23.68 22.92
CA GLY A 273 10.81 24.54 22.09
C GLY A 273 10.61 26.00 22.50
N THR A 274 11.69 26.79 22.48
CA THR A 274 11.62 28.23 22.71
C THR A 274 12.68 28.95 21.89
N THR A 275 12.43 30.22 21.57
CA THR A 275 13.40 31.15 20.96
C THR A 275 13.72 32.34 21.86
N THR A 276 13.15 32.37 23.08
CA THR A 276 13.31 33.45 24.06
C THR A 276 13.68 32.90 25.45
N GLY A 277 14.51 31.86 25.50
CA GLY A 277 15.05 31.27 26.72
C GLY A 277 15.72 32.32 27.60
N THR A 278 15.50 32.21 28.91
CA THR A 278 15.89 33.22 29.91
C THR A 278 17.16 32.86 30.67
N GLY A 279 17.70 31.65 30.49
CA GLY A 279 18.76 31.10 31.33
C GLY A 279 18.28 30.78 32.75
N GLY A 280 19.23 30.62 33.67
CA GLY A 280 18.96 30.22 35.06
C GLY A 280 18.32 28.83 35.18
N THR A 281 17.55 28.60 36.25
CA THR A 281 16.79 27.35 36.41
C THR A 281 15.45 27.43 35.69
N GLN A 282 15.27 26.65 34.64
CA GLN A 282 14.03 26.53 33.88
C GLN A 282 13.35 25.20 34.17
N THR A 283 12.17 25.24 34.79
CA THR A 283 11.32 24.05 34.97
C THR A 283 10.30 23.99 33.84
N LEU A 284 10.39 22.94 33.03
CA LEU A 284 9.58 22.71 31.85
C LEU A 284 8.59 21.60 32.17
N THR A 285 7.30 21.93 32.20
CA THR A 285 6.24 20.92 32.17
C THR A 285 6.10 20.45 30.73
N VAL A 286 6.37 19.17 30.50
CA VAL A 286 6.39 18.56 29.17
C VAL A 286 5.60 17.27 29.19
N GLY A 287 5.20 16.75 28.03
CA GLY A 287 4.51 15.47 27.94
C GLY A 287 4.99 14.69 26.73
N GLY A 288 5.60 13.53 26.97
CA GLY A 288 5.97 12.62 25.90
C GLY A 288 6.87 11.50 26.39
N SER A 289 7.11 10.53 25.51
CA SER A 289 7.87 9.32 25.84
C SER A 289 9.14 9.22 25.02
N GLY A 290 10.20 8.68 25.61
CA GLY A 290 11.43 8.35 24.88
C GLY A 290 12.48 7.72 25.77
N ARG A 291 13.41 6.97 25.16
CA ARG A 291 14.58 6.43 25.85
C ARG A 291 15.68 7.48 25.96
N TYR A 292 15.86 8.26 24.91
CA TYR A 292 16.83 9.32 24.86
C TYR A 292 16.13 10.66 24.99
N LEU A 293 16.69 11.55 25.80
CA LEU A 293 16.30 12.96 25.88
C LEU A 293 17.46 13.82 25.40
N ARG A 294 17.18 14.83 24.58
CA ARG A 294 18.17 15.77 24.05
C ARG A 294 17.75 17.21 24.30
N VAL A 295 18.66 18.01 24.85
CA VAL A 295 18.57 19.47 24.84
C VAL A 295 19.35 19.96 23.62
N TYR A 296 18.64 20.51 22.64
CA TYR A 296 19.19 20.96 21.36
C TYR A 296 19.17 22.49 21.30
N GLY A 297 20.31 23.11 21.59
CA GLY A 297 20.48 24.57 21.54
C GLY A 297 20.72 25.05 20.12
N THR A 298 19.94 26.03 19.67
CA THR A 298 19.99 26.60 18.32
C THR A 298 20.38 28.08 18.29
N ALA A 299 20.31 28.79 19.40
CA ALA A 299 20.92 30.12 19.55
C ALA A 299 21.40 30.37 20.99
N ARG A 300 22.63 30.86 21.13
CA ARG A 300 23.26 31.22 22.42
C ARG A 300 22.89 32.64 22.84
N ALA A 301 22.79 32.84 24.16
CA ALA A 301 22.57 34.14 24.77
C ALA A 301 23.82 35.01 24.88
N THR A 302 25.01 34.39 24.81
CA THR A 302 26.30 35.02 25.04
C THR A 302 27.30 34.60 23.95
N GLY A 303 28.52 35.17 23.98
CA GLY A 303 29.60 34.72 23.09
C GLY A 303 30.19 33.34 23.43
N TRP A 304 29.83 32.78 24.59
CA TRP A 304 30.31 31.48 25.07
C TRP A 304 29.45 30.33 24.53
N GLY A 305 29.82 29.07 24.78
CA GLY A 305 29.02 27.87 24.45
C GLY A 305 27.75 27.74 25.28
N TYR A 306 27.02 26.64 25.13
CA TYR A 306 25.91 26.29 26.02
C TYR A 306 26.44 25.57 27.24
N SER A 307 25.99 25.94 28.44
CA SER A 307 26.43 25.30 29.66
C SER A 307 25.30 25.04 30.65
N LEU A 308 25.24 23.79 31.13
CA LEU A 308 24.22 23.27 32.05
C LEU A 308 24.91 22.68 33.28
N TRP A 309 24.57 23.22 34.45
CA TRP A 309 24.92 22.63 35.75
C TRP A 309 24.20 21.30 35.95
N GLU A 310 22.93 21.20 35.57
CA GLU A 310 22.16 19.96 35.72
C GLU A 310 20.99 19.91 34.73
N VAL A 311 20.68 18.71 34.22
CA VAL A 311 19.46 18.38 33.48
C VAL A 311 18.72 17.28 34.22
N GLN A 312 17.60 17.65 34.82
CA GLN A 312 16.77 16.73 35.59
C GLN A 312 15.55 16.32 34.77
N VAL A 313 15.27 15.03 34.70
CA VAL A 313 14.12 14.47 33.98
C VAL A 313 13.23 13.74 34.98
N PHE A 314 11.94 14.03 34.98
CA PHE A 314 10.98 13.42 35.90
C PHE A 314 9.85 12.76 35.12
N VAL A 315 9.38 11.63 35.66
CA VAL A 315 8.39 10.75 35.03
C VAL A 315 7.11 10.68 35.86
N GLY A 316 5.97 10.49 35.21
CA GLY A 316 4.65 10.53 35.85
C GLY A 316 3.72 9.46 35.27
N GLY A 317 2.95 8.83 36.16
CA GLY A 317 2.16 7.63 35.86
C GLY A 317 2.97 6.34 35.99
N THR A 318 2.31 5.24 36.35
CA THR A 318 2.88 3.89 36.24
C THR A 318 3.47 3.75 34.84
N PRO A 319 4.68 3.18 34.67
CA PRO A 319 5.25 3.00 33.34
C PRO A 319 4.17 2.39 32.45
N PRO A 320 3.97 2.85 31.20
CA PRO A 320 3.43 1.91 30.24
C PRO A 320 4.42 0.75 30.29
N SER A 321 4.00 -0.35 30.90
CA SER A 321 4.59 -1.66 30.63
C SER A 321 4.80 -1.69 29.11
N PRO A 322 5.97 -2.09 28.60
CA PRO A 322 6.16 -2.16 27.16
C PRO A 322 4.92 -2.86 26.60
N SER A 323 4.09 -2.17 25.81
CA SER A 323 3.00 -2.83 25.13
C SER A 323 3.65 -3.57 23.96
N THR A 324 4.33 -4.67 24.29
CA THR A 324 4.65 -5.75 23.36
C THR A 324 3.47 -6.71 23.22
N SER A 325 2.28 -6.32 23.65
CA SER A 325 1.09 -6.96 23.16
C SER A 325 0.22 -5.87 22.54
N PRO A 326 0.16 -5.82 21.19
CA PRO A 326 -1.12 -5.69 20.51
C PRO A 326 -2.25 -6.30 21.36
N SER A 327 -3.47 -5.78 21.25
CA SER A 327 -4.65 -6.61 21.52
C SER A 327 -4.55 -7.82 20.59
N THR A 328 -3.81 -8.84 21.01
CA THR A 328 -3.73 -10.09 20.32
C THR A 328 -5.07 -10.73 20.56
N SER A 329 -5.81 -11.06 19.50
CA SER A 329 -6.83 -12.10 19.62
C SER A 329 -6.08 -13.37 20.01
N PRO A 330 -6.04 -13.74 21.31
CA PRO A 330 -5.20 -14.83 21.75
C PRO A 330 -5.86 -16.13 21.30
N SER A 331 -5.06 -17.18 21.16
CA SER A 331 -5.62 -18.52 20.96
C SER A 331 -6.72 -18.79 22.00
N PRO A 332 -7.83 -19.48 21.62
CA PRO A 332 -8.98 -19.67 22.50
C PRO A 332 -8.57 -20.14 23.91
N SER A 333 -9.06 -19.44 24.93
CA SER A 333 -8.78 -19.74 26.33
C SER A 333 -9.62 -20.91 26.83
N GLY A 334 -8.99 -21.87 27.50
CA GLY A 334 -9.64 -23.04 28.09
C GLY A 334 -8.68 -24.23 28.18
N PRO A 335 -9.05 -25.29 28.93
CA PRO A 335 -8.24 -26.50 28.99
C PRO A 335 -8.31 -27.26 27.67
N TRP A 336 -7.20 -27.32 26.95
CA TRP A 336 -7.03 -28.18 25.78
C TRP A 336 -6.76 -29.61 26.23
N THR A 337 -7.48 -30.58 25.64
CA THR A 337 -7.21 -32.01 25.82
C THR A 337 -6.34 -32.50 24.67
N THR A 338 -5.15 -33.01 24.97
CA THR A 338 -4.26 -33.63 23.96
C THR A 338 -4.92 -34.90 23.42
N VAL A 339 -5.10 -34.95 22.09
CA VAL A 339 -5.57 -36.13 21.35
C VAL A 339 -4.39 -36.97 20.87
N TRP A 340 -3.29 -36.31 20.54
CA TRP A 340 -2.05 -36.91 20.07
C TRP A 340 -0.91 -35.90 20.19
N GLU A 341 0.28 -36.38 20.53
CA GLU A 341 1.52 -35.59 20.48
C GLU A 341 2.69 -36.47 20.06
N ASP A 342 3.72 -35.82 19.49
CA ASP A 342 5.03 -36.42 19.32
C ASP A 342 6.10 -35.36 19.66
N ASN A 343 6.94 -35.70 20.65
CA ASN A 343 8.08 -34.89 21.12
C ASN A 343 9.40 -35.36 20.50
N PHE A 344 9.35 -36.29 19.54
CA PHE A 344 10.51 -36.78 18.80
C PHE A 344 11.63 -37.35 19.69
N ASP A 345 11.22 -37.99 20.79
CA ASP A 345 12.14 -38.68 21.69
C ASP A 345 12.81 -39.88 21.01
N GLY A 346 14.12 -40.00 21.15
CA GLY A 346 14.90 -41.11 20.60
C GLY A 346 16.38 -40.81 20.53
N ALA A 347 17.18 -41.80 20.12
CA ALA A 347 18.62 -41.63 19.99
C ALA A 347 18.98 -40.71 18.81
N ALA A 348 20.06 -39.94 18.96
CA ALA A 348 20.57 -39.08 17.89
C ALA A 348 20.87 -39.88 16.61
N ASN A 349 20.64 -39.26 15.45
CA ASN A 349 20.86 -39.83 14.11
C ASN A 349 20.04 -41.09 13.78
N THR A 350 18.86 -41.25 14.41
CA THR A 350 17.90 -42.31 14.09
C THR A 350 16.65 -41.75 13.40
N SER A 351 15.89 -42.59 12.70
CA SER A 351 14.62 -42.19 12.08
C SER A 351 13.53 -41.96 13.13
N PRO A 352 12.56 -41.06 12.90
CA PRO A 352 11.41 -40.91 13.78
C PRO A 352 10.58 -42.20 13.84
N SER A 353 9.79 -42.35 14.91
CA SER A 353 9.02 -43.57 15.17
C SER A 353 8.09 -43.91 13.99
N ALA A 354 8.30 -45.10 13.40
CA ALA A 354 7.46 -45.61 12.33
C ALA A 354 6.02 -45.88 12.79
N ALA A 355 5.74 -45.97 14.10
CA ALA A 355 4.36 -46.05 14.60
C ALA A 355 3.61 -44.72 14.46
N ASN A 356 4.33 -43.60 14.46
CA ASN A 356 3.75 -42.25 14.35
C ASN A 356 3.84 -41.70 12.93
N TRP A 357 4.90 -42.00 12.19
CA TRP A 357 5.22 -41.33 10.93
C TRP A 357 5.42 -42.27 9.74
N LEU A 358 4.93 -41.83 8.60
CA LEU A 358 5.23 -42.36 7.27
C LEU A 358 6.24 -41.45 6.59
N LEU A 359 7.40 -41.99 6.23
CA LEU A 359 8.39 -41.29 5.41
C LEU A 359 8.04 -41.47 3.93
N ARG A 360 7.84 -40.37 3.21
CA ARG A 360 7.64 -40.40 1.75
C ARG A 360 8.99 -40.36 1.05
N THR A 361 9.12 -41.12 -0.04
CA THR A 361 10.34 -41.23 -0.83
C THR A 361 10.07 -41.02 -2.32
N GLY A 362 11.10 -40.59 -3.06
CA GLY A 362 10.99 -40.29 -4.48
C GLY A 362 10.53 -38.85 -4.77
N THR A 363 10.13 -38.59 -6.01
CA THR A 363 9.68 -37.27 -6.50
C THR A 363 8.16 -37.17 -6.65
N GLN A 364 7.42 -38.21 -6.27
CA GLN A 364 5.96 -38.25 -6.35
C GLN A 364 5.38 -39.34 -5.46
N TYR A 365 4.08 -39.23 -5.16
CA TYR A 365 3.33 -40.37 -4.65
C TYR A 365 3.21 -41.47 -5.72
N PRO A 366 3.21 -42.77 -5.35
CA PRO A 366 2.86 -43.84 -6.27
C PRO A 366 1.47 -43.62 -6.88
N GLY A 367 1.41 -43.42 -8.21
CA GLY A 367 0.16 -43.10 -8.92
C GLY A 367 -0.34 -41.65 -8.75
N GLY A 368 0.42 -40.78 -8.08
CA GLY A 368 0.16 -39.34 -7.99
C GLY A 368 0.89 -38.53 -9.06
N ALA A 369 0.65 -37.21 -9.04
CA ALA A 369 1.30 -36.28 -9.95
C ALA A 369 2.83 -36.26 -9.79
N ALA A 370 3.55 -36.11 -10.90
CA ALA A 370 5.00 -35.94 -10.90
C ALA A 370 5.40 -34.68 -10.12
N ASN A 371 6.59 -34.70 -9.50
CA ASN A 371 7.13 -33.59 -8.70
C ASN A 371 6.11 -33.09 -7.65
N PHE A 372 5.42 -34.06 -7.04
CA PHE A 372 4.32 -33.89 -6.08
C PHE A 372 3.21 -32.91 -6.52
N GLY A 373 3.09 -32.62 -7.82
CA GLY A 373 2.13 -31.68 -8.38
C GLY A 373 2.52 -30.19 -8.28
N THR A 374 3.61 -29.88 -7.58
CA THR A 374 4.07 -28.50 -7.30
C THR A 374 5.31 -28.10 -8.08
N GLY A 375 5.94 -29.06 -8.79
CA GLY A 375 7.18 -28.83 -9.51
C GLY A 375 8.41 -28.78 -8.61
N GLU A 376 8.31 -29.25 -7.37
CA GLU A 376 9.45 -29.38 -6.45
C GLU A 376 10.51 -30.35 -7.03
N ILE A 377 11.79 -30.08 -6.77
CA ILE A 377 12.92 -30.72 -7.49
C ILE A 377 13.71 -31.70 -6.62
N GLU A 378 13.45 -31.74 -5.31
CA GLU A 378 14.11 -32.70 -4.44
C GLU A 378 13.63 -34.13 -4.69
N THR A 379 14.52 -35.08 -4.47
CA THR A 379 14.10 -36.46 -4.19
C THR A 379 13.87 -36.60 -2.69
N ALA A 380 12.61 -36.84 -2.28
CA ALA A 380 12.29 -37.13 -0.89
C ALA A 380 12.97 -38.44 -0.46
N SER A 381 13.56 -38.43 0.73
CA SER A 381 14.46 -39.48 1.22
C SER A 381 14.14 -39.85 2.66
N ALA A 382 14.20 -41.15 2.95
CA ALA A 382 14.09 -41.70 4.31
C ALA A 382 15.45 -41.83 5.02
N SER A 383 16.54 -41.41 4.37
CA SER A 383 17.88 -41.47 4.95
C SER A 383 18.00 -40.56 6.18
N THR A 384 18.72 -41.01 7.19
CA THR A 384 19.06 -40.20 8.38
C THR A 384 20.00 -39.03 8.05
N ALA A 385 20.52 -38.94 6.84
CA ALA A 385 21.15 -37.70 6.35
C ALA A 385 20.13 -36.56 6.15
N ASN A 386 18.88 -36.90 5.80
CA ASN A 386 17.81 -35.95 5.53
C ASN A 386 16.81 -35.85 6.68
N VAL A 387 16.45 -36.96 7.32
CA VAL A 387 15.39 -37.01 8.34
C VAL A 387 15.90 -37.76 9.56
N TYR A 388 16.19 -37.06 10.65
CA TYR A 388 16.79 -37.68 11.83
C TYR A 388 16.42 -37.00 13.14
N LEU A 389 16.39 -37.81 14.21
CA LEU A 389 16.27 -37.34 15.58
C LEU A 389 17.60 -36.77 16.07
N THR A 390 17.56 -35.70 16.85
CA THR A 390 18.75 -35.02 17.37
C THR A 390 19.30 -35.63 18.66
N GLY A 391 18.51 -36.45 19.36
CA GLY A 391 18.88 -37.05 20.66
C GLY A 391 18.40 -36.26 21.88
N ASP A 392 17.93 -35.03 21.69
CA ASP A 392 17.42 -34.11 22.71
C ASP A 392 15.94 -33.75 22.49
N GLY A 393 15.16 -34.69 21.92
CA GLY A 393 13.71 -34.54 21.73
C GLY A 393 13.33 -33.62 20.56
N LYS A 394 14.04 -33.72 19.43
CA LYS A 394 13.71 -32.95 18.21
C LYS A 394 13.91 -33.78 16.95
N LEU A 395 13.20 -33.40 15.89
CA LEU A 395 13.35 -33.90 14.54
C LEU A 395 14.01 -32.83 13.66
N ASN A 396 15.02 -33.22 12.89
CA ASN A 396 15.59 -32.40 11.83
C ASN A 396 15.20 -32.95 10.45
N ILE A 397 14.71 -32.05 9.59
CA ILE A 397 14.53 -32.27 8.15
C ILE A 397 15.56 -31.40 7.42
N LYS A 398 16.51 -32.04 6.74
CA LYS A 398 17.67 -31.39 6.10
C LYS A 398 17.65 -31.56 4.59
N ALA A 399 17.76 -30.44 3.88
CA ALA A 399 17.94 -30.42 2.44
C ALA A 399 19.43 -30.50 2.08
N ILE A 400 19.80 -31.39 1.16
CA ILE A 400 21.19 -31.64 0.74
C ILE A 400 21.29 -31.57 -0.77
N ARG A 401 22.18 -30.72 -1.27
CA ARG A 401 22.64 -30.69 -2.66
C ARG A 401 23.92 -31.49 -2.81
N ASP A 402 23.96 -32.43 -3.75
CA ASP A 402 25.17 -33.19 -4.09
C ASP A 402 26.10 -32.42 -5.06
N GLY A 403 27.24 -33.02 -5.41
CA GLY A 403 28.21 -32.43 -6.35
C GLY A 403 27.73 -32.35 -7.81
N ALA A 404 26.70 -33.11 -8.18
CA ALA A 404 26.06 -33.06 -9.50
C ALA A 404 24.91 -32.03 -9.54
N GLY A 405 24.52 -31.48 -8.40
CA GLY A 405 23.47 -30.49 -8.25
C GLY A 405 22.08 -31.05 -7.99
N ASN A 406 21.96 -32.35 -7.74
CA ASN A 406 20.71 -32.97 -7.33
C ASN A 406 20.41 -32.65 -5.87
N TRP A 407 19.13 -32.47 -5.54
CA TRP A 407 18.67 -32.19 -4.19
C TRP A 407 17.98 -33.42 -3.58
N THR A 408 18.24 -33.68 -2.30
CA THR A 408 17.46 -34.58 -1.45
C THR A 408 16.94 -33.83 -0.24
N SER A 409 15.77 -34.22 0.26
CA SER A 409 15.17 -33.66 1.48
C SER A 409 14.21 -34.68 2.12
N GLY A 410 13.43 -34.25 3.11
CA GLY A 410 12.48 -35.10 3.83
C GLY A 410 11.03 -34.62 3.74
N LYS A 411 10.11 -35.60 3.73
CA LYS A 411 8.66 -35.42 3.74
C LYS A 411 8.03 -36.51 4.61
N LEU A 412 7.28 -36.11 5.63
CA LEU A 412 6.70 -36.99 6.63
C LEU A 412 5.21 -36.74 6.77
N GLU A 413 4.46 -37.81 7.01
CA GLU A 413 3.02 -37.75 7.30
C GLU A 413 2.68 -38.55 8.55
N THR A 414 1.73 -38.11 9.35
CA THR A 414 1.24 -38.93 10.47
C THR A 414 0.61 -40.22 9.95
N GLN A 415 0.87 -41.34 10.62
CA GLN A 415 0.16 -42.61 10.38
C GLN A 415 -1.35 -42.43 10.57
N ARG A 416 -1.73 -41.74 11.65
CA ARG A 416 -3.12 -41.36 11.94
C ARG A 416 -3.68 -40.42 10.86
N THR A 417 -4.92 -40.69 10.47
CA THR A 417 -5.75 -39.89 9.54
C THR A 417 -7.07 -39.46 10.17
N ASP A 418 -7.30 -39.82 11.43
CA ASP A 418 -8.57 -39.69 12.15
C ASP A 418 -8.67 -38.39 12.97
N PHE A 419 -7.82 -37.40 12.67
CA PHE A 419 -7.87 -36.08 13.31
C PHE A 419 -9.07 -35.26 12.79
N ALA A 420 -10.28 -35.75 13.05
CA ALA A 420 -11.53 -35.19 12.55
C ALA A 420 -12.07 -34.08 13.46
N PRO A 421 -12.31 -32.86 12.94
CA PRO A 421 -13.03 -31.81 13.66
C PRO A 421 -14.50 -32.19 13.87
N GLN A 422 -14.97 -32.15 15.11
CA GLN A 422 -16.35 -32.53 15.46
C GLN A 422 -17.24 -31.30 15.64
N PRO A 423 -18.55 -31.39 15.32
CA PRO A 423 -19.52 -30.35 15.68
C PRO A 423 -19.47 -30.03 17.18
N GLY A 424 -19.52 -28.73 17.53
CA GLY A 424 -19.45 -28.28 18.91
C GLY A 424 -18.06 -28.40 19.56
N GLN A 425 -16.99 -28.55 18.76
CA GLN A 425 -15.62 -28.60 19.27
C GLN A 425 -14.70 -27.63 18.52
N LEU A 426 -13.64 -27.22 19.22
CA LEU A 426 -12.46 -26.64 18.60
C LEU A 426 -11.42 -27.75 18.46
N THR A 427 -10.83 -27.88 17.28
CA THR A 427 -9.71 -28.80 17.01
C THR A 427 -8.48 -28.01 16.64
N ARG A 428 -7.39 -28.19 17.38
CA ARG A 428 -6.13 -27.48 17.20
C ARG A 428 -5.06 -28.43 16.68
N PHE A 429 -4.40 -28.02 15.60
CA PHE A 429 -3.16 -28.64 15.10
C PHE A 429 -2.03 -27.64 15.30
N SER A 430 -0.94 -28.06 15.95
CA SER A 430 0.20 -27.18 16.22
C SER A 430 1.52 -27.90 16.05
N ALA A 431 2.53 -27.16 15.62
CA ALA A 431 3.91 -27.61 15.60
C ALA A 431 4.85 -26.48 16.05
N VAL A 432 5.87 -26.82 16.84
CA VAL A 432 6.93 -25.90 17.25
C VAL A 432 8.12 -26.11 16.32
N ILE A 433 8.38 -25.15 15.44
CA ILE A 433 9.30 -25.30 14.30
C ILE A 433 10.28 -24.12 14.26
N GLN A 434 11.54 -24.41 13.94
CA GLN A 434 12.50 -23.43 13.46
C GLN A 434 12.71 -23.63 11.95
N GLN A 435 12.52 -22.57 11.16
CA GLN A 435 12.71 -22.61 9.71
C GLN A 435 14.20 -22.63 9.32
N PRO A 436 14.56 -23.11 8.10
CA PRO A 436 15.93 -23.11 7.61
C PRO A 436 16.57 -21.72 7.62
N ASN A 437 17.76 -21.65 8.20
CA ASN A 437 18.61 -20.46 8.22
C ASN A 437 19.92 -20.75 7.49
N VAL A 438 19.94 -20.40 6.20
CA VAL A 438 21.10 -20.58 5.32
C VAL A 438 21.46 -19.26 4.67
N ALA A 439 22.73 -19.10 4.29
CA ALA A 439 23.24 -17.87 3.68
C ALA A 439 22.44 -17.46 2.43
N ASN A 440 22.15 -18.42 1.54
CA ASN A 440 21.24 -18.24 0.42
C ASN A 440 20.17 -19.33 0.42
N GLY A 441 18.94 -18.93 0.78
CA GLY A 441 17.79 -19.83 0.89
C GLY A 441 16.85 -19.82 -0.31
N LEU A 442 17.23 -19.25 -1.46
CA LEU A 442 16.40 -19.32 -2.67
C LEU A 442 16.01 -20.78 -2.99
N GLY A 443 14.73 -21.03 -3.23
CA GLY A 443 14.19 -22.38 -3.44
C GLY A 443 13.83 -23.14 -2.17
N TYR A 444 14.23 -22.75 -0.96
CA TYR A 444 13.79 -23.44 0.25
C TYR A 444 12.30 -23.20 0.53
N TRP A 445 11.53 -24.28 0.70
CA TRP A 445 10.10 -24.24 1.01
C TRP A 445 9.76 -25.17 2.20
N PRO A 446 10.04 -24.73 3.46
CA PRO A 446 9.57 -25.44 4.65
C PRO A 446 8.06 -25.34 4.78
N ALA A 447 7.40 -26.44 5.16
CA ALA A 447 5.95 -26.47 5.30
C ALA A 447 5.46 -27.36 6.46
N PHE A 448 4.38 -26.92 7.09
CA PHE A 448 3.55 -27.68 8.02
C PHE A 448 2.10 -27.62 7.54
N ARG A 449 1.50 -28.78 7.26
CA ARG A 449 0.18 -28.88 6.62
C ARG A 449 -0.75 -29.84 7.34
N SER A 450 -2.04 -29.65 7.14
CA SER A 450 -3.05 -30.68 7.38
C SER A 450 -3.77 -30.99 6.07
N THR A 451 -3.85 -32.28 5.72
CA THR A 451 -4.43 -32.75 4.45
C THR A 451 -5.55 -33.73 4.74
N GLY A 452 -6.66 -33.61 4.01
CA GLY A 452 -7.80 -34.49 4.17
C GLY A 452 -7.43 -35.96 4.01
N ALA A 453 -7.91 -36.80 4.93
CA ALA A 453 -7.58 -38.23 4.99
C ALA A 453 -7.79 -38.96 3.66
N ALA A 454 -8.81 -38.56 2.90
CA ALA A 454 -9.18 -39.18 1.63
C ALA A 454 -8.17 -38.91 0.49
N TYR A 455 -7.24 -37.95 0.63
CA TYR A 455 -6.16 -37.78 -0.34
C TYR A 455 -5.19 -38.97 -0.33
N ARG A 456 -4.99 -39.59 0.83
CA ARG A 456 -4.09 -40.74 0.97
C ARG A 456 -4.63 -41.94 0.19
N GLY A 457 -3.93 -42.32 -0.87
CA GLY A 457 -4.31 -43.43 -1.75
C GLY A 457 -5.22 -43.02 -2.91
N ASN A 458 -5.71 -41.78 -2.96
CA ASN A 458 -6.41 -41.21 -4.09
C ASN A 458 -5.88 -39.80 -4.39
N TYR A 459 -4.77 -39.72 -5.12
CA TYR A 459 -4.05 -38.47 -5.34
C TYR A 459 -4.66 -37.56 -6.42
N ASN A 460 -5.88 -37.85 -6.87
CA ASN A 460 -6.61 -37.09 -7.90
C ASN A 460 -7.83 -36.34 -7.35
N ASN A 461 -8.12 -36.44 -6.05
CA ASN A 461 -9.28 -35.80 -5.42
C ASN A 461 -8.93 -34.48 -4.68
N TRP A 462 -7.68 -34.05 -4.76
CA TRP A 462 -7.28 -32.69 -4.39
C TRP A 462 -7.79 -31.71 -5.46
N PRO A 463 -8.27 -30.50 -5.08
CA PRO A 463 -8.29 -29.91 -3.73
C PRO A 463 -9.59 -30.19 -2.96
N GLY A 464 -10.54 -30.92 -3.54
CA GLY A 464 -11.89 -31.11 -2.97
C GLY A 464 -11.93 -31.75 -1.58
N VAL A 465 -10.91 -32.51 -1.19
CA VAL A 465 -10.77 -33.13 0.13
C VAL A 465 -10.13 -32.22 1.19
N GLY A 466 -9.83 -30.97 0.85
CA GLY A 466 -9.27 -29.99 1.78
C GLY A 466 -7.78 -30.18 2.07
N GLU A 467 -7.05 -29.07 2.03
CA GLU A 467 -5.70 -28.96 2.59
C GLU A 467 -5.50 -27.57 3.18
N THR A 468 -4.86 -27.51 4.34
CA THR A 468 -4.45 -26.26 4.97
C THR A 468 -2.93 -26.21 5.10
N ASP A 469 -2.32 -25.21 4.49
CA ASP A 469 -0.95 -24.80 4.78
C ASP A 469 -0.97 -23.99 6.09
N ILE A 470 -0.66 -24.65 7.21
CA ILE A 470 -0.60 -24.01 8.54
C ILE A 470 0.62 -23.08 8.62
N MET A 471 1.70 -23.47 7.94
CA MET A 471 2.88 -22.65 7.72
C MET A 471 3.50 -23.05 6.38
N SER A 472 3.68 -22.07 5.49
CA SER A 472 4.50 -22.17 4.28
C SER A 472 5.54 -21.05 4.30
N GLY A 473 6.80 -21.38 4.59
CA GLY A 473 7.94 -20.48 4.38
C GLY A 473 8.47 -20.61 2.95
N VAL A 474 9.19 -19.62 2.45
CA VAL A 474 9.64 -19.61 1.04
C VAL A 474 10.92 -18.83 0.83
N ASN A 475 11.80 -19.35 -0.02
CA ASN A 475 13.02 -18.69 -0.50
C ASN A 475 13.96 -18.18 0.61
N GLY A 476 13.92 -18.81 1.79
CA GLY A 476 14.68 -18.38 2.96
C GLY A 476 14.38 -16.95 3.39
N ARG A 477 13.14 -16.50 3.19
CA ARG A 477 12.64 -15.20 3.63
C ARG A 477 12.18 -15.33 5.10
N SER A 478 12.34 -14.26 5.88
CA SER A 478 11.68 -14.11 7.19
C SER A 478 10.20 -13.73 7.00
N GLN A 479 9.49 -14.52 6.19
CA GLN A 479 8.11 -14.33 5.80
C GLN A 479 7.45 -15.72 5.65
N LEU A 480 6.14 -15.80 5.87
CA LEU A 480 5.35 -17.01 5.59
C LEU A 480 3.97 -16.65 5.08
N SER A 481 3.31 -17.62 4.46
CA SER A 481 1.88 -17.59 4.16
C SER A 481 1.15 -18.77 4.81
N GLN A 482 -0.15 -18.60 4.98
CA GLN A 482 -1.13 -19.63 5.35
C GLN A 482 -2.18 -19.71 4.25
N THR A 483 -2.66 -20.91 3.93
CA THR A 483 -3.54 -21.12 2.79
C THR A 483 -4.55 -22.23 3.07
N LEU A 484 -5.79 -22.05 2.61
CA LEU A 484 -6.80 -23.11 2.48
C LEU A 484 -6.97 -23.46 1.00
N HIS A 485 -6.82 -24.74 0.69
CA HIS A 485 -7.17 -25.34 -0.58
C HIS A 485 -8.48 -26.12 -0.47
N CYS A 486 -9.41 -25.88 -1.39
CA CYS A 486 -10.75 -26.47 -1.36
C CYS A 486 -11.47 -26.42 -2.71
N GLY A 487 -12.53 -27.22 -2.86
CA GLY A 487 -13.41 -27.15 -4.02
C GLY A 487 -12.78 -27.79 -5.26
N THR A 488 -12.65 -27.02 -6.34
CA THR A 488 -12.28 -27.50 -7.68
C THR A 488 -11.07 -26.76 -8.22
N ALA A 489 -10.20 -27.46 -8.95
CA ALA A 489 -9.10 -26.84 -9.68
C ALA A 489 -9.26 -27.00 -11.20
N PRO A 490 -8.86 -26.01 -12.02
CA PRO A 490 -8.48 -24.66 -11.59
C PRO A 490 -9.69 -23.88 -11.03
N ASP A 491 -9.40 -22.76 -10.37
CA ASP A 491 -10.35 -21.81 -9.80
C ASP A 491 -11.15 -22.34 -8.60
N GLY A 492 -12.49 -22.31 -8.69
CA GLY A 492 -13.38 -22.64 -7.59
C GLY A 492 -13.40 -21.58 -6.47
N PRO A 493 -14.11 -21.87 -5.38
CA PRO A 493 -14.31 -20.92 -4.27
C PRO A 493 -13.02 -20.61 -3.49
N CYS A 494 -12.02 -21.49 -3.54
CA CYS A 494 -10.71 -21.25 -2.94
C CYS A 494 -9.69 -20.62 -3.91
N GLY A 495 -9.97 -20.47 -5.21
CA GLY A 495 -9.04 -19.83 -6.15
C GLY A 495 -7.81 -20.68 -6.48
N GLU A 496 -8.04 -21.94 -6.80
CA GLU A 496 -7.02 -22.92 -7.12
C GLU A 496 -6.31 -22.61 -8.44
N TYR A 497 -5.02 -22.88 -8.59
CA TYR A 497 -4.13 -23.65 -7.71
C TYR A 497 -3.48 -22.83 -6.58
N ASN A 498 -3.80 -21.54 -6.45
CA ASN A 498 -3.17 -20.68 -5.45
C ASN A 498 -3.75 -20.89 -4.04
N GLY A 499 -5.05 -21.24 -3.97
CA GLY A 499 -5.78 -21.35 -2.72
C GLY A 499 -6.10 -19.99 -2.09
N ARG A 500 -6.99 -20.00 -1.09
CA ARG A 500 -7.35 -18.79 -0.35
C ARG A 500 -6.26 -18.56 0.68
N THR A 501 -5.59 -17.41 0.65
CA THR A 501 -4.34 -17.22 1.40
C THR A 501 -4.37 -16.00 2.31
N SER A 502 -3.57 -16.06 3.39
CA SER A 502 -3.21 -14.91 4.22
C SER A 502 -2.39 -13.85 3.46
N GLY A 503 -1.82 -14.23 2.32
CA GLY A 503 -0.72 -13.50 1.70
C GLY A 503 0.61 -13.81 2.38
N LEU A 504 1.70 -13.56 1.67
CA LEU A 504 3.06 -13.66 2.22
C LEU A 504 3.28 -12.48 3.16
N ALA A 505 3.57 -12.74 4.44
CA ALA A 505 3.74 -11.67 5.44
C ALA A 505 4.91 -11.94 6.38
N SER A 506 5.49 -10.89 6.96
CA SER A 506 6.69 -10.98 7.80
C SER A 506 6.54 -11.95 8.99
N CYS A 507 7.63 -12.63 9.32
CA CYS A 507 7.75 -13.64 10.37
C CYS A 507 9.08 -13.41 11.09
N THR A 508 9.11 -12.41 11.96
CA THR A 508 10.33 -11.99 12.65
C THR A 508 10.83 -13.09 13.56
N GLY A 509 12.08 -13.51 13.38
CA GLY A 509 12.72 -14.54 14.20
C GLY A 509 12.52 -15.99 13.73
N CYS A 510 11.64 -16.24 12.75
CA CYS A 510 11.20 -17.59 12.37
C CYS A 510 12.32 -18.50 11.82
N GLN A 511 13.43 -17.92 11.35
CA GLN A 511 14.62 -18.65 10.92
C GLN A 511 15.64 -18.83 12.06
N THR A 512 15.61 -17.97 13.07
CA THR A 512 16.62 -17.90 14.14
C THR A 512 16.17 -18.54 15.45
N GLY A 513 14.89 -18.91 15.59
CA GLY A 513 14.35 -19.54 16.78
C GLY A 513 13.19 -20.48 16.48
N PHE A 514 12.75 -21.19 17.51
CA PHE A 514 11.54 -22.00 17.47
C PHE A 514 10.31 -21.13 17.67
N HIS A 515 9.31 -21.32 16.82
CA HIS A 515 8.02 -20.66 16.89
C HIS A 515 6.90 -21.69 16.82
N GLU A 516 5.80 -21.44 17.53
CA GLU A 516 4.61 -22.28 17.44
C GLU A 516 3.73 -21.83 16.27
N TYR A 517 3.55 -22.70 15.29
CA TYR A 517 2.59 -22.52 14.20
C TYR A 517 1.37 -23.38 14.51
N ALA A 518 0.20 -22.78 14.53
CA ALA A 518 -1.03 -23.51 14.82
C ALA A 518 -2.18 -23.10 13.93
N GLN A 519 -3.11 -24.04 13.72
CA GLN A 519 -4.46 -23.73 13.29
C GLN A 519 -5.47 -24.24 14.30
N VAL A 520 -6.61 -23.56 14.36
CA VAL A 520 -7.78 -23.95 15.15
C VAL A 520 -8.98 -23.99 14.23
N ILE A 521 -9.51 -25.19 14.00
CA ILE A 521 -10.78 -25.43 13.31
C ILE A 521 -11.89 -25.34 14.36
N ASP A 522 -12.75 -24.32 14.24
CA ASP A 522 -13.81 -24.00 15.18
C ASP A 522 -15.18 -24.37 14.60
N ARG A 523 -15.72 -25.47 15.10
CA ARG A 523 -17.06 -25.96 14.75
C ARG A 523 -18.08 -25.69 15.87
N THR A 524 -17.80 -24.71 16.72
CA THR A 524 -18.75 -24.22 17.75
C THR A 524 -19.63 -23.07 17.24
N LYS A 525 -19.35 -22.58 16.02
CA LYS A 525 -20.05 -21.47 15.37
C LYS A 525 -20.88 -21.95 14.19
N THR A 526 -21.99 -21.27 13.92
CA THR A 526 -22.80 -21.51 12.70
C THR A 526 -22.00 -21.19 11.43
N ASP A 527 -21.24 -20.10 11.43
CA ASP A 527 -20.22 -19.83 10.42
C ASP A 527 -18.91 -20.42 10.95
N GLU A 528 -18.68 -21.70 10.64
CA GLU A 528 -17.48 -22.40 11.04
C GLU A 528 -16.24 -21.67 10.50
N GLU A 529 -15.11 -21.75 11.20
CA GLU A 529 -13.91 -21.03 10.81
C GLU A 529 -12.62 -21.81 11.11
N ILE A 530 -11.57 -21.52 10.34
CA ILE A 530 -10.21 -21.93 10.60
C ILE A 530 -9.42 -20.67 10.92
N ARG A 531 -8.89 -20.58 12.13
CA ARG A 531 -8.03 -19.48 12.58
C ARG A 531 -6.59 -19.98 12.68
N PHE A 532 -5.65 -19.21 12.16
CA PHE A 532 -4.23 -19.53 12.15
C PHE A 532 -3.48 -18.65 13.14
N TYR A 533 -2.45 -19.20 13.76
CA TYR A 533 -1.70 -18.55 14.83
C TYR A 533 -0.19 -18.73 14.65
N LEU A 534 0.54 -17.69 15.03
CA LEU A 534 1.98 -17.68 15.25
C LEU A 534 2.23 -17.28 16.71
N ASP A 535 2.85 -18.15 17.50
CA ASP A 535 3.13 -17.94 18.92
C ASP A 535 1.90 -17.52 19.74
N GLY A 536 0.76 -18.15 19.43
CA GLY A 536 -0.52 -17.88 20.10
C GLY A 536 -1.23 -16.60 19.66
N VAL A 537 -0.65 -15.83 18.73
CA VAL A 537 -1.26 -14.64 18.13
C VAL A 537 -1.92 -15.00 16.81
N GLN A 538 -3.19 -14.64 16.62
CA GLN A 538 -3.88 -14.91 15.36
C GLN A 538 -3.21 -14.14 14.21
N THR A 539 -2.97 -14.83 13.11
CA THR A 539 -2.33 -14.27 11.92
C THR A 539 -3.16 -14.36 10.65
N TRP A 540 -4.23 -15.16 10.67
CA TRP A 540 -5.20 -15.23 9.57
C TRP A 540 -6.47 -15.99 10.00
N VAL A 541 -7.56 -15.82 9.23
CA VAL A 541 -8.81 -16.56 9.39
C VAL A 541 -9.49 -16.76 8.04
N VAL A 542 -10.09 -17.94 7.87
CA VAL A 542 -11.00 -18.28 6.77
C VAL A 542 -12.28 -18.92 7.32
N ARG A 543 -13.42 -18.60 6.72
CA ARG A 543 -14.76 -18.99 7.19
C ARG A 543 -15.52 -19.81 6.14
N GLU A 544 -16.46 -20.63 6.60
CA GLU A 544 -17.41 -21.36 5.75
C GLU A 544 -18.14 -20.40 4.78
N SER A 545 -18.54 -19.22 5.27
CA SER A 545 -19.18 -18.18 4.48
C SER A 545 -18.35 -17.62 3.32
N GLN A 546 -17.03 -17.83 3.32
CA GLN A 546 -16.10 -17.33 2.30
C GLN A 546 -15.76 -18.34 1.21
N VAL A 547 -16.27 -19.57 1.32
CA VAL A 547 -16.04 -20.63 0.32
C VAL A 547 -17.32 -21.38 -0.08
N GLY A 548 -18.39 -21.27 0.72
CA GLY A 548 -19.65 -21.95 0.47
C GLY A 548 -19.80 -23.25 1.24
N VAL A 549 -21.05 -23.61 1.56
CA VAL A 549 -21.39 -24.73 2.46
C VAL A 549 -20.86 -26.06 1.91
N ALA A 550 -21.09 -26.33 0.62
CA ALA A 550 -20.69 -27.60 0.01
C ALA A 550 -19.16 -27.78 -0.03
N ALA A 551 -18.42 -26.73 -0.41
CA ALA A 551 -16.97 -26.77 -0.47
C ALA A 551 -16.35 -26.88 0.94
N TRP A 552 -16.89 -26.17 1.92
CA TRP A 552 -16.43 -26.25 3.31
C TRP A 552 -16.64 -27.63 3.92
N GLN A 553 -17.84 -28.21 3.78
CA GLN A 553 -18.14 -29.55 4.30
C GLN A 553 -17.20 -30.60 3.70
N ALA A 554 -16.97 -30.55 2.38
CA ALA A 554 -16.07 -31.46 1.69
C ALA A 554 -14.60 -31.31 2.13
N ALA A 555 -14.19 -30.09 2.50
CA ALA A 555 -12.82 -29.78 2.91
C ALA A 555 -12.53 -29.93 4.41
N VAL A 556 -13.55 -29.91 5.28
CA VAL A 556 -13.37 -29.80 6.75
C VAL A 556 -14.04 -30.94 7.53
N HIS A 557 -15.17 -31.49 7.07
CA HIS A 557 -16.00 -32.40 7.89
C HIS A 557 -15.55 -33.87 7.81
N HIS A 558 -14.24 -34.11 7.89
CA HIS A 558 -13.63 -35.44 7.86
C HIS A 558 -12.32 -35.46 8.66
N GLY A 559 -11.67 -36.63 8.72
CA GLY A 559 -10.35 -36.77 9.34
C GLY A 559 -9.25 -36.11 8.51
N PHE A 560 -8.19 -35.67 9.20
CA PHE A 560 -6.95 -35.16 8.61
C PHE A 560 -5.76 -36.01 9.04
N TYR A 561 -4.70 -36.00 8.23
CA TYR A 561 -3.35 -36.30 8.68
C TYR A 561 -2.49 -35.03 8.61
N LEU A 562 -1.45 -34.98 9.44
CA LEU A 562 -0.50 -33.87 9.44
C LEU A 562 0.73 -34.20 8.59
N ARG A 563 1.30 -33.19 7.93
CA ARG A 563 2.47 -33.31 7.06
C ARG A 563 3.54 -32.30 7.45
N LEU A 564 4.78 -32.75 7.48
CA LEU A 564 5.98 -31.92 7.62
C LEU A 564 6.88 -32.18 6.42
N ASP A 565 7.29 -31.13 5.72
CA ASP A 565 8.23 -31.26 4.62
C ASP A 565 9.08 -30.02 4.38
N LEU A 566 10.28 -30.27 3.89
CA LEU A 566 11.20 -29.24 3.45
C LEU A 566 11.41 -29.40 1.94
N ALA A 567 10.51 -28.82 1.15
CA ALA A 567 10.59 -28.88 -0.31
C ALA A 567 11.66 -27.93 -0.85
N ILE A 568 12.15 -28.22 -2.07
CA ILE A 568 13.14 -27.41 -2.78
C ILE A 568 12.62 -27.05 -4.17
N GLY A 569 12.56 -25.75 -4.47
CA GLY A 569 12.06 -25.21 -5.73
C GLY A 569 10.53 -25.27 -5.82
N GLY A 570 10.03 -25.44 -7.05
CA GLY A 570 8.59 -25.52 -7.34
C GLY A 570 7.94 -24.19 -7.69
N LEU A 571 6.70 -24.28 -8.17
CA LEU A 571 5.94 -23.16 -8.74
C LEU A 571 5.79 -22.01 -7.74
N TYR A 572 5.53 -22.31 -6.47
CA TYR A 572 5.39 -21.29 -5.42
C TYR A 572 6.70 -20.55 -5.17
N ALA A 573 7.82 -21.27 -4.98
CA ALA A 573 9.13 -20.65 -4.79
C ALA A 573 9.53 -19.79 -5.99
N ASN A 574 9.26 -20.27 -7.21
CA ASN A 574 9.53 -19.54 -8.45
C ASN A 574 8.70 -18.26 -8.55
N ALA A 575 7.39 -18.34 -8.28
CA ALA A 575 6.49 -17.19 -8.34
C ALA A 575 6.89 -16.09 -7.35
N ILE A 576 7.35 -16.44 -6.14
CA ILE A 576 7.81 -15.47 -5.14
C ILE A 576 9.21 -14.92 -5.46
N ALA A 577 10.05 -15.69 -6.16
CA ALA A 577 11.38 -15.24 -6.59
C ALA A 577 11.33 -14.37 -7.86
N GLY A 578 10.33 -14.58 -8.73
CA GLY A 578 10.29 -13.99 -10.08
C GLY A 578 11.21 -14.70 -11.08
N GLU A 579 11.81 -15.83 -10.69
CA GLU A 579 12.76 -16.63 -11.48
C GLU A 579 12.71 -18.10 -11.05
N THR A 580 13.32 -18.99 -11.84
CA THR A 580 13.43 -20.41 -11.48
C THR A 580 14.45 -20.59 -10.35
N VAL A 581 14.02 -21.16 -9.23
CA VAL A 581 14.84 -21.46 -8.05
C VAL A 581 14.73 -22.94 -7.68
N PRO A 582 15.74 -23.54 -7.00
CA PRO A 582 16.99 -22.93 -6.53
C PRO A 582 17.99 -22.61 -7.66
N THR A 583 18.85 -21.63 -7.42
CA THR A 583 19.99 -21.31 -8.29
C THR A 583 21.26 -22.09 -7.87
N PRO A 584 22.32 -22.16 -8.69
CA PRO A 584 23.60 -22.76 -8.30
C PRO A 584 24.23 -22.18 -7.02
N GLU A 585 23.92 -20.92 -6.69
CA GLU A 585 24.37 -20.20 -5.50
C GLU A 585 23.55 -20.53 -4.24
N THR A 586 22.47 -21.32 -4.39
CA THR A 586 21.64 -21.74 -3.27
C THR A 586 22.46 -22.61 -2.33
N THR A 587 22.47 -22.24 -1.05
CA THR A 587 23.29 -22.90 -0.03
C THR A 587 22.70 -24.25 0.33
N SER A 588 23.49 -25.32 0.24
CA SER A 588 23.11 -26.68 0.68
C SER A 588 23.12 -26.80 2.21
N GLY A 589 22.32 -27.71 2.76
CA GLY A 589 22.41 -28.13 4.16
C GLY A 589 21.46 -27.43 5.13
N GLY A 590 20.50 -26.64 4.65
CA GLY A 590 19.51 -26.00 5.50
C GLY A 590 18.60 -27.02 6.18
N VAL A 591 18.23 -26.72 7.44
CA VAL A 591 17.48 -27.61 8.32
C VAL A 591 16.20 -26.93 8.77
N MET A 592 15.07 -27.62 8.59
CA MET A 592 13.84 -27.35 9.33
C MET A 592 13.86 -28.23 10.59
N ALA A 593 13.95 -27.60 11.77
CA ALA A 593 13.96 -28.31 13.04
C ALA A 593 12.56 -28.26 13.66
N VAL A 594 12.09 -29.40 14.18
CA VAL A 594 10.76 -29.57 14.74
C VAL A 594 10.92 -30.10 16.16
N ASP A 595 10.46 -29.32 17.13
CA ASP A 595 10.53 -29.64 18.55
C ASP A 595 9.35 -30.53 18.97
N ARG A 596 8.13 -30.19 18.53
CA ARG A 596 6.93 -30.96 18.87
C ARG A 596 5.84 -30.79 17.83
N VAL A 597 5.00 -31.81 17.68
CA VAL A 597 3.69 -31.71 17.01
C VAL A 597 2.58 -32.15 17.97
N THR A 598 1.47 -31.42 17.99
CA THR A 598 0.34 -31.70 18.88
C THR A 598 -1.00 -31.55 18.15
N VAL A 599 -1.91 -32.48 18.42
CA VAL A 599 -3.34 -32.36 18.11
C VAL A 599 -4.10 -32.29 19.42
N SER A 600 -4.93 -31.28 19.58
CA SER A 600 -5.70 -31.08 20.81
C SER A 600 -7.12 -30.62 20.52
N ARG A 601 -8.02 -30.81 21.50
CA ARG A 601 -9.43 -30.46 21.39
C ARG A 601 -9.93 -29.71 22.60
N GLN A 602 -10.92 -28.86 22.38
CA GLN A 602 -11.73 -28.22 23.41
C GLN A 602 -13.20 -28.42 23.09
N THR A 603 -14.00 -28.75 24.10
CA THR A 603 -15.46 -28.88 23.97
C THR A 603 -16.11 -27.50 24.07
N GLY A 604 -17.13 -27.28 23.25
CA GLY A 604 -17.96 -26.09 23.25
C GLY A 604 -19.43 -26.44 23.00
N THR A 605 -20.18 -25.47 22.50
CA THR A 605 -21.60 -25.64 22.15
C THR A 605 -21.76 -26.09 20.71
N THR A 606 -22.64 -27.05 20.44
CA THR A 606 -23.01 -27.42 19.06
C THR A 606 -23.98 -26.39 18.48
N PRO A 607 -23.58 -25.63 17.44
CA PRO A 607 -24.44 -24.64 16.80
C PRO A 607 -25.39 -25.30 15.79
N THR A 608 -26.40 -24.56 15.33
CA THR A 608 -27.11 -24.92 14.11
C THR A 608 -26.16 -24.77 12.93
N ALA A 609 -26.08 -25.78 12.06
CA ALA A 609 -25.23 -25.76 10.87
C ALA A 609 -25.68 -24.67 9.89
N MET A 610 -24.72 -24.06 9.18
CA MET A 610 -25.06 -23.18 8.06
C MET A 610 -25.78 -23.97 6.99
N THR A 611 -26.85 -23.38 6.47
CA THR A 611 -27.59 -23.91 5.33
C THR A 611 -27.77 -22.84 4.28
N ASP A 612 -28.15 -23.34 3.13
CA ASP A 612 -28.06 -22.68 1.86
C ASP A 612 -29.51 -22.32 1.47
N PRO A 613 -29.92 -21.04 1.37
CA PRO A 613 -31.33 -20.67 1.14
C PRO A 613 -31.85 -21.24 -0.19
N ALA A 614 -33.12 -21.59 -0.30
CA ALA A 614 -33.68 -22.04 -1.58
C ALA A 614 -33.58 -20.95 -2.65
N VAL A 615 -33.34 -21.34 -3.91
CA VAL A 615 -33.35 -20.39 -5.04
C VAL A 615 -34.79 -19.94 -5.30
N PRO A 616 -35.07 -18.62 -5.24
CA PRO A 616 -36.40 -18.10 -5.52
C PRO A 616 -36.84 -18.39 -6.96
N ALA A 617 -38.08 -18.86 -7.16
CA ALA A 617 -38.59 -19.24 -8.47
C ALA A 617 -39.16 -18.04 -9.27
N GLY A 618 -39.24 -18.21 -10.60
CA GLY A 618 -39.87 -17.27 -11.54
C GLY A 618 -39.02 -16.05 -11.90
N PRO A 619 -39.44 -15.25 -12.89
CA PRO A 619 -38.75 -14.00 -13.22
C PRO A 619 -38.91 -12.98 -12.09
N SER A 620 -37.92 -12.11 -11.94
CA SER A 620 -38.18 -10.85 -11.25
C SER A 620 -38.93 -9.89 -12.19
N VAL A 621 -39.68 -8.95 -11.64
CA VAL A 621 -40.36 -7.90 -12.41
C VAL A 621 -39.80 -6.56 -11.97
N VAL A 622 -39.07 -5.90 -12.86
CA VAL A 622 -38.37 -4.66 -12.58
C VAL A 622 -38.98 -3.53 -13.41
N ARG A 623 -39.28 -2.41 -12.75
CA ARG A 623 -39.96 -1.26 -13.37
C ARG A 623 -39.28 0.04 -12.96
N VAL A 624 -39.11 0.92 -13.93
CA VAL A 624 -38.82 2.33 -13.69
C VAL A 624 -40.16 3.06 -13.64
N THR A 625 -40.52 3.62 -12.49
CA THR A 625 -41.81 4.28 -12.26
C THR A 625 -41.59 5.73 -11.83
N GLY A 626 -42.60 6.58 -12.04
CA GLY A 626 -42.51 8.01 -11.73
C GLY A 626 -42.50 8.89 -12.97
N SER A 627 -41.96 10.09 -12.82
CA SER A 627 -41.88 11.11 -13.89
C SER A 627 -40.68 12.02 -13.65
N GLN A 628 -40.47 13.02 -14.52
CA GLN A 628 -39.30 13.90 -14.51
C GLN A 628 -38.91 14.40 -13.11
N GLY A 629 -37.72 14.01 -12.63
CA GLY A 629 -37.19 14.40 -11.32
C GLY A 629 -37.78 13.65 -10.12
N ASN A 630 -38.61 12.64 -10.34
CA ASN A 630 -39.25 11.82 -9.31
C ASN A 630 -39.36 10.34 -9.73
N TRP A 631 -38.30 9.81 -10.36
CA TRP A 631 -38.21 8.41 -10.76
C TRP A 631 -37.82 7.50 -9.59
N GLN A 632 -38.28 6.25 -9.65
CA GLN A 632 -37.94 5.19 -8.72
C GLN A 632 -37.79 3.87 -9.48
N LEU A 633 -36.84 3.03 -9.05
CA LEU A 633 -36.76 1.64 -9.48
C LEU A 633 -37.60 0.77 -8.53
N GLN A 634 -38.34 -0.17 -9.07
CA GLN A 634 -39.10 -1.15 -8.30
C GLN A 634 -38.72 -2.56 -8.73
N VAL A 635 -38.58 -3.46 -7.75
CA VAL A 635 -38.36 -4.90 -7.97
C VAL A 635 -39.52 -5.64 -7.31
N ASN A 636 -40.25 -6.43 -8.10
CA ASN A 636 -41.46 -7.14 -7.68
C ASN A 636 -42.49 -6.22 -6.98
N GLY A 637 -42.60 -4.97 -7.47
CA GLY A 637 -43.50 -3.94 -6.94
C GLY A 637 -42.99 -3.19 -5.70
N ALA A 638 -41.85 -3.57 -5.13
CA ALA A 638 -41.25 -2.89 -3.99
C ALA A 638 -40.21 -1.85 -4.44
N PRO A 639 -40.15 -0.65 -3.82
CA PRO A 639 -39.06 0.30 -4.02
C PRO A 639 -37.68 -0.34 -3.89
N TYR A 640 -36.78 0.00 -4.80
CA TYR A 640 -35.44 -0.56 -4.87
C TYR A 640 -34.43 0.54 -5.16
N LEU A 641 -33.44 0.68 -4.29
CA LEU A 641 -32.28 1.54 -4.52
C LEU A 641 -31.08 0.64 -4.79
N VAL A 642 -30.38 0.85 -5.90
CA VAL A 642 -29.19 0.07 -6.25
C VAL A 642 -28.05 0.40 -5.27
N LYS A 643 -27.76 -0.53 -4.36
CA LYS A 643 -26.61 -0.51 -3.45
C LYS A 643 -25.62 -1.56 -3.95
N GLY A 644 -24.81 -1.16 -4.89
CA GLY A 644 -24.13 -2.08 -5.77
C GLY A 644 -22.61 -2.08 -5.69
N LEU A 645 -22.03 -3.15 -6.23
CA LEU A 645 -20.61 -3.29 -6.52
C LEU A 645 -20.45 -3.97 -7.88
N THR A 646 -19.45 -3.60 -8.66
CA THR A 646 -19.04 -4.42 -9.81
C THR A 646 -18.37 -5.71 -9.31
N TYR A 647 -18.60 -6.83 -10.01
CA TYR A 647 -18.22 -8.17 -9.57
C TYR A 647 -17.09 -8.75 -10.43
N GLY A 648 -15.93 -8.96 -9.81
CA GLY A 648 -14.73 -9.51 -10.43
C GLY A 648 -14.45 -11.01 -10.21
N PRO A 649 -14.91 -11.69 -9.13
CA PRO A 649 -14.61 -13.11 -8.94
C PRO A 649 -15.17 -14.00 -10.06
N PRO A 650 -14.66 -15.24 -10.21
CA PRO A 650 -15.22 -16.20 -11.15
C PRO A 650 -16.72 -16.42 -10.89
N GLN A 651 -17.53 -16.36 -11.94
CA GLN A 651 -19.00 -16.46 -11.83
C GLN A 651 -19.44 -17.83 -11.29
N GLY A 652 -18.74 -18.90 -11.64
CA GLY A 652 -18.99 -20.26 -11.13
C GLY A 652 -18.67 -20.45 -9.65
N ALA A 653 -17.86 -19.56 -9.08
CA ALA A 653 -17.45 -19.59 -7.67
C ALA A 653 -18.28 -18.65 -6.78
N ALA A 654 -19.42 -18.15 -7.29
CA ALA A 654 -20.24 -17.13 -6.62
C ALA A 654 -20.64 -17.46 -5.17
N ASP A 655 -20.82 -18.74 -4.84
CA ASP A 655 -21.25 -19.17 -3.49
C ASP A 655 -20.25 -18.77 -2.40
N GLY A 656 -18.95 -18.69 -2.73
CA GLY A 656 -17.90 -18.23 -1.82
C GLY A 656 -17.88 -16.70 -1.58
N TYR A 657 -18.68 -15.92 -2.31
CA TYR A 657 -18.62 -14.46 -2.28
C TYR A 657 -19.94 -13.78 -1.93
N MET A 658 -21.10 -14.40 -2.22
CA MET A 658 -22.41 -13.74 -2.04
C MET A 658 -22.73 -13.42 -0.59
N ARG A 659 -22.29 -14.24 0.37
CA ARG A 659 -22.49 -13.98 1.80
C ARG A 659 -21.70 -12.76 2.27
N ASP A 660 -20.49 -12.57 1.75
CA ASP A 660 -19.67 -11.38 2.07
C ASP A 660 -20.30 -10.10 1.52
N LEU A 661 -20.70 -10.12 0.24
CA LEU A 661 -21.44 -9.03 -0.39
C LEU A 661 -22.74 -8.72 0.36
N LYS A 662 -23.48 -9.75 0.76
CA LYS A 662 -24.70 -9.56 1.56
C LYS A 662 -24.42 -8.94 2.93
N ASN A 663 -23.36 -9.37 3.62
CA ASN A 663 -22.91 -8.82 4.91
C ASN A 663 -22.42 -7.37 4.78
N MET A 664 -21.90 -7.00 3.61
CA MET A 664 -21.57 -5.62 3.27
C MET A 664 -22.82 -4.75 3.05
N GLY A 665 -24.01 -5.34 2.90
CA GLY A 665 -25.24 -4.62 2.60
C GLY A 665 -25.46 -4.39 1.09
N VAL A 666 -24.66 -5.04 0.25
CA VAL A 666 -24.85 -5.05 -1.20
C VAL A 666 -26.17 -5.76 -1.51
N ASN A 667 -26.96 -5.14 -2.38
CA ASN A 667 -28.17 -5.76 -2.93
C ASN A 667 -28.07 -5.99 -4.44
N THR A 668 -27.08 -5.39 -5.12
CA THR A 668 -26.90 -5.49 -6.56
C THR A 668 -25.44 -5.76 -6.90
N ILE A 669 -25.18 -6.64 -7.85
CA ILE A 669 -23.87 -6.73 -8.50
C ILE A 669 -23.99 -6.40 -9.98
N ARG A 670 -22.90 -5.92 -10.58
CA ARG A 670 -22.80 -5.70 -12.03
C ARG A 670 -21.70 -6.55 -12.64
N THR A 671 -22.01 -7.18 -13.77
CA THR A 671 -21.04 -7.84 -14.65
C THR A 671 -21.00 -7.11 -16.00
N TRP A 672 -19.89 -7.22 -16.73
CA TRP A 672 -19.77 -6.63 -18.06
C TRP A 672 -20.15 -7.57 -19.20
N GLY A 673 -20.19 -8.89 -18.93
CA GLY A 673 -20.45 -9.92 -19.92
C GLY A 673 -21.20 -11.12 -19.36
N VAL A 674 -21.68 -11.96 -20.28
CA VAL A 674 -22.33 -13.25 -20.02
C VAL A 674 -21.38 -14.38 -20.37
N ASP A 675 -21.05 -15.19 -19.38
CA ASP A 675 -20.57 -16.56 -19.58
C ASP A 675 -21.80 -17.48 -19.69
N ASP A 676 -22.01 -18.12 -20.83
CA ASP A 676 -23.22 -18.92 -21.10
C ASP A 676 -23.36 -20.13 -20.15
N THR A 677 -22.26 -20.60 -19.55
CA THR A 677 -22.26 -21.71 -18.58
C THR A 677 -22.37 -21.21 -17.15
N GLN A 678 -21.68 -20.13 -16.80
CA GLN A 678 -21.50 -19.69 -15.41
C GLN A 678 -22.47 -18.59 -14.97
N THR A 679 -22.98 -17.75 -15.88
CA THR A 679 -23.94 -16.68 -15.55
C THR A 679 -25.24 -17.23 -14.93
N PRO A 680 -25.80 -18.37 -15.38
CA PRO A 680 -26.91 -19.02 -14.67
C PRO A 680 -26.64 -19.27 -13.19
N VAL A 681 -25.46 -19.82 -12.87
CA VAL A 681 -25.05 -20.13 -11.50
C VAL A 681 -24.92 -18.85 -10.68
N LEU A 682 -24.31 -17.80 -11.26
CA LEU A 682 -24.19 -16.49 -10.62
C LEU A 682 -25.57 -15.91 -10.27
N LEU A 683 -26.52 -15.93 -11.21
CA LEU A 683 -27.86 -15.37 -11.02
C LEU A 683 -28.65 -16.12 -9.95
N ASP A 684 -28.62 -17.45 -9.96
CA ASP A 684 -29.33 -18.28 -8.99
C ASP A 684 -28.72 -18.13 -7.58
N THR A 685 -27.39 -18.05 -7.51
CA THR A 685 -26.66 -17.83 -6.25
C THR A 685 -26.82 -16.40 -5.73
N ALA A 686 -26.89 -15.37 -6.58
CA ALA A 686 -27.22 -14.03 -6.13
C ALA A 686 -28.66 -13.98 -5.60
N ALA A 687 -29.62 -14.57 -6.32
CA ALA A 687 -31.04 -14.53 -6.00
C ALA A 687 -31.35 -15.13 -4.62
N ARG A 688 -30.77 -16.28 -4.26
CA ARG A 688 -30.99 -16.91 -2.96
C ARG A 688 -30.49 -16.07 -1.78
N HIS A 689 -29.52 -15.18 -2.00
CA HIS A 689 -29.03 -14.22 -0.99
C HIS A 689 -29.75 -12.85 -1.08
N GLY A 690 -30.77 -12.74 -1.95
CA GLY A 690 -31.51 -11.51 -2.17
C GLY A 690 -30.68 -10.42 -2.86
N ILE A 691 -29.70 -10.83 -3.67
CA ILE A 691 -28.89 -9.96 -4.51
C ILE A 691 -29.40 -10.06 -5.96
N LYS A 692 -29.42 -8.93 -6.66
CA LYS A 692 -29.78 -8.82 -8.08
C LYS A 692 -28.55 -8.52 -8.94
N VAL A 693 -28.63 -8.76 -10.23
CA VAL A 693 -27.50 -8.65 -11.17
C VAL A 693 -27.88 -7.72 -12.33
N ILE A 694 -27.10 -6.66 -12.53
CA ILE A 694 -27.05 -5.93 -13.79
C ILE A 694 -26.21 -6.78 -14.75
N VAL A 695 -26.86 -7.37 -15.75
CA VAL A 695 -26.24 -8.33 -16.67
C VAL A 695 -25.71 -7.59 -17.88
N GLY A 696 -24.38 -7.45 -17.96
CA GLY A 696 -23.71 -6.80 -19.08
C GLY A 696 -23.58 -7.67 -20.33
N HIS A 697 -23.64 -7.01 -21.48
CA HIS A 697 -23.36 -7.58 -22.78
C HIS A 697 -22.27 -6.76 -23.48
N TRP A 698 -21.10 -7.37 -23.66
CA TRP A 698 -20.01 -6.74 -24.38
C TRP A 698 -20.39 -6.41 -25.83
N LEU A 699 -20.01 -5.20 -26.25
CA LEU A 699 -20.04 -4.76 -27.64
C LEU A 699 -18.62 -4.40 -28.07
N ASN A 700 -18.27 -4.65 -29.33
CA ASN A 700 -16.92 -4.44 -29.84
C ASN A 700 -16.64 -2.95 -30.00
N GLN A 701 -15.58 -2.46 -29.35
CA GLN A 701 -15.17 -1.06 -29.35
C GLN A 701 -14.69 -0.56 -30.73
N GLY A 702 -14.12 -1.45 -31.56
CA GLY A 702 -13.57 -1.11 -32.87
C GLY A 702 -14.47 -1.43 -34.06
N ALA A 703 -15.67 -1.98 -33.84
CA ALA A 703 -16.57 -2.39 -34.92
C ALA A 703 -17.04 -1.20 -35.77
N ASP A 704 -17.29 -1.45 -37.06
CA ASP A 704 -17.92 -0.48 -37.96
C ASP A 704 -19.44 -0.56 -37.82
N TYR A 705 -20.00 0.17 -36.86
CA TYR A 705 -21.45 0.22 -36.63
C TYR A 705 -22.22 0.89 -37.78
N VAL A 706 -21.55 1.59 -38.69
CA VAL A 706 -22.19 2.20 -39.88
C VAL A 706 -22.46 1.10 -40.90
N ASN A 707 -21.43 0.35 -41.30
CA ASN A 707 -21.50 -0.52 -42.47
C ASN A 707 -21.59 -2.02 -42.14
N ASP A 708 -21.09 -2.47 -40.99
CA ASP A 708 -21.03 -3.89 -40.65
C ASP A 708 -22.38 -4.42 -40.13
N THR A 709 -23.30 -4.61 -41.07
CA THR A 709 -24.65 -5.11 -40.79
C THR A 709 -24.62 -6.58 -40.36
N ALA A 710 -23.62 -7.36 -40.80
CA ALA A 710 -23.47 -8.76 -40.42
C ALA A 710 -23.13 -8.89 -38.93
N TYR A 711 -22.14 -8.12 -38.46
CA TYR A 711 -21.80 -8.03 -37.04
C TYR A 711 -23.01 -7.61 -36.20
N LYS A 712 -23.66 -6.49 -36.56
CA LYS A 712 -24.83 -5.97 -35.84
C LYS A 712 -25.95 -7.00 -35.72
N ASN A 713 -26.30 -7.68 -36.81
CA ASN A 713 -27.34 -8.71 -36.80
C ASN A 713 -26.95 -9.92 -35.95
N SER A 714 -25.71 -10.39 -36.07
CA SER A 714 -25.21 -11.53 -35.30
C SER A 714 -25.23 -11.25 -33.80
N VAL A 715 -24.64 -10.12 -33.37
CA VAL A 715 -24.54 -9.77 -31.94
C VAL A 715 -25.91 -9.46 -31.33
N LYS A 716 -26.80 -8.78 -32.05
CA LYS A 716 -28.18 -8.58 -31.59
C LYS A 716 -28.91 -9.91 -31.38
N ALA A 717 -28.77 -10.86 -32.31
CA ALA A 717 -29.38 -12.19 -32.17
C ALA A 717 -28.79 -12.97 -30.98
N GLU A 718 -27.47 -12.90 -30.78
CA GLU A 718 -26.77 -13.51 -29.65
C GLU A 718 -27.25 -12.94 -28.31
N ILE A 719 -27.35 -11.62 -28.19
CA ILE A 719 -27.86 -10.96 -26.99
C ILE A 719 -29.29 -11.39 -26.70
N VAL A 720 -30.18 -11.40 -27.70
CA VAL A 720 -31.57 -11.84 -27.52
C VAL A 720 -31.66 -13.31 -27.12
N ALA A 721 -30.79 -14.19 -27.66
CA ALA A 721 -30.73 -15.59 -27.26
C ALA A 721 -30.34 -15.74 -25.77
N ARG A 722 -29.32 -14.99 -25.31
CA ARG A 722 -28.92 -14.95 -23.90
C ARG A 722 -30.02 -14.42 -23.00
N VAL A 723 -30.67 -13.33 -23.39
CA VAL A 723 -31.83 -12.78 -22.65
C VAL A 723 -32.94 -13.82 -22.51
N ASN A 724 -33.30 -14.53 -23.58
CA ASN A 724 -34.32 -15.57 -23.52
C ASN A 724 -33.95 -16.72 -22.57
N THR A 725 -32.67 -17.08 -22.52
CA THR A 725 -32.14 -18.10 -21.60
C THR A 725 -32.21 -17.64 -20.14
N LEU A 726 -31.98 -16.35 -19.87
CA LEU A 726 -31.70 -15.84 -18.53
C LEU A 726 -32.88 -15.10 -17.86
N LYS A 727 -33.79 -14.48 -18.62
CA LYS A 727 -34.87 -13.59 -18.14
C LYS A 727 -35.78 -14.16 -17.05
N ASN A 728 -35.91 -15.48 -16.98
CA ASN A 728 -36.79 -16.14 -16.01
C ASN A 728 -36.12 -16.41 -14.66
N ARG A 729 -34.89 -15.93 -14.44
CA ARG A 729 -34.18 -16.06 -13.17
C ARG A 729 -34.46 -14.86 -12.27
N GLN A 730 -34.76 -15.12 -10.99
CA GLN A 730 -34.94 -14.06 -9.99
C GLN A 730 -33.69 -13.18 -9.82
N GLY A 731 -32.50 -13.65 -10.20
CA GLY A 731 -31.27 -12.87 -10.06
C GLY A 731 -31.19 -11.64 -10.98
N VAL A 732 -31.92 -11.60 -12.09
CA VAL A 732 -31.80 -10.51 -13.07
C VAL A 732 -32.38 -9.21 -12.52
N LEU A 733 -31.64 -8.09 -12.63
CA LEU A 733 -32.14 -6.74 -12.36
C LEU A 733 -32.51 -6.01 -13.65
N MET A 734 -31.57 -5.94 -14.59
CA MET A 734 -31.67 -5.24 -15.87
C MET A 734 -30.55 -5.69 -16.82
N TRP A 735 -30.68 -5.34 -18.09
CA TRP A 735 -29.71 -5.65 -19.15
C TRP A 735 -28.87 -4.41 -19.49
N ASP A 736 -27.54 -4.53 -19.46
CA ASP A 736 -26.60 -3.45 -19.81
C ASP A 736 -25.94 -3.76 -21.16
N VAL A 737 -26.21 -2.93 -22.17
CA VAL A 737 -25.79 -3.17 -23.57
C VAL A 737 -24.58 -2.32 -23.91
N GLY A 738 -23.39 -2.93 -23.88
CA GLY A 738 -22.12 -2.27 -24.12
C GLY A 738 -21.56 -1.52 -22.91
N ASN A 739 -20.24 -1.27 -22.95
CA ASN A 739 -19.51 -0.52 -21.93
C ASN A 739 -18.39 0.30 -22.60
N GLU A 740 -18.47 1.62 -22.50
CA GLU A 740 -17.44 2.58 -22.95
C GLU A 740 -17.04 2.44 -24.43
N VAL A 741 -18.02 2.11 -25.28
CA VAL A 741 -17.81 1.99 -26.73
C VAL A 741 -17.64 3.37 -27.36
N LEU A 742 -18.41 4.39 -26.94
CA LEU A 742 -18.34 5.74 -27.53
C LEU A 742 -17.04 6.46 -27.15
N LEU A 743 -16.58 6.27 -25.92
CA LEU A 743 -15.30 6.78 -25.44
C LEU A 743 -14.15 6.26 -26.30
N THR A 744 -14.06 4.94 -26.51
CA THR A 744 -12.88 4.29 -27.11
C THR A 744 -12.84 4.36 -28.64
N MET A 745 -13.94 4.74 -29.31
CA MET A 745 -13.99 4.84 -30.78
C MET A 745 -12.90 5.73 -31.40
N GLN A 746 -12.48 6.77 -30.70
CA GLN A 746 -11.42 7.67 -31.17
C GLN A 746 -10.02 7.02 -31.20
N ASP A 747 -9.82 5.93 -30.47
CA ASP A 747 -8.51 5.30 -30.27
C ASP A 747 -8.11 4.40 -31.46
N PHE A 748 -9.03 4.16 -32.39
CA PHE A 748 -8.82 3.31 -33.58
C PHE A 748 -8.21 4.05 -34.78
N GLY A 749 -7.67 5.26 -34.60
CA GLY A 749 -6.96 6.00 -35.64
C GLY A 749 -7.85 6.48 -36.80
N LEU A 750 -9.15 6.56 -36.58
CA LEU A 750 -10.14 6.93 -37.59
C LEU A 750 -10.21 8.46 -37.79
N PRO A 751 -10.55 8.96 -38.99
CA PRO A 751 -10.86 10.37 -39.19
C PRO A 751 -11.99 10.83 -38.27
N ALA A 752 -11.91 12.06 -37.74
CA ALA A 752 -12.88 12.58 -36.77
C ALA A 752 -14.35 12.52 -37.27
N ALA A 753 -14.58 12.74 -38.57
CA ALA A 753 -15.91 12.63 -39.17
C ALA A 753 -16.44 11.18 -39.18
N GLU A 754 -15.55 10.20 -39.33
CA GLU A 754 -15.91 8.78 -39.27
C GLU A 754 -16.18 8.34 -37.84
N VAL A 755 -15.37 8.80 -36.87
CA VAL A 755 -15.64 8.58 -35.44
C VAL A 755 -17.05 9.06 -35.09
N GLU A 756 -17.39 10.29 -35.48
CA GLU A 756 -18.71 10.85 -35.20
C GLU A 756 -19.85 10.08 -35.89
N ALA A 757 -19.67 9.66 -37.14
CA ALA A 757 -20.65 8.81 -37.82
C ALA A 757 -20.85 7.46 -37.11
N ARG A 758 -19.76 6.83 -36.66
CA ARG A 758 -19.81 5.57 -35.90
C ARG A 758 -20.45 5.72 -34.53
N ARG A 759 -20.24 6.84 -33.83
CA ARG A 759 -20.90 7.13 -32.55
C ARG A 759 -22.42 7.18 -32.68
N ASN A 760 -22.90 7.93 -33.67
CA ASN A 760 -24.33 8.02 -33.97
C ASN A 760 -24.91 6.65 -34.36
N ALA A 761 -24.20 5.90 -35.21
CA ALA A 761 -24.62 4.56 -35.63
C ALA A 761 -24.61 3.53 -34.49
N TYR A 762 -23.65 3.60 -33.57
CA TYR A 762 -23.61 2.76 -32.37
C TYR A 762 -24.80 3.05 -31.45
N ALA A 763 -25.09 4.32 -31.16
CA ALA A 763 -26.24 4.67 -30.33
C ALA A 763 -27.57 4.21 -30.97
N ALA A 764 -27.69 4.33 -32.30
CA ALA A 764 -28.83 3.77 -33.03
C ALA A 764 -28.90 2.23 -32.92
N PHE A 765 -27.76 1.53 -32.96
CA PHE A 765 -27.71 0.08 -32.78
C PHE A 765 -28.06 -0.35 -31.35
N VAL A 766 -27.60 0.38 -30.33
CA VAL A 766 -28.02 0.18 -28.93
C VAL A 766 -29.54 0.24 -28.81
N ASN A 767 -30.20 1.16 -29.53
CA ASN A 767 -31.65 1.23 -29.59
C ASN A 767 -32.30 -0.01 -30.20
N GLU A 768 -31.76 -0.49 -31.33
CA GLU A 768 -32.26 -1.71 -31.96
C GLU A 768 -32.18 -2.92 -31.03
N VAL A 769 -31.08 -3.03 -30.28
CA VAL A 769 -30.90 -4.10 -29.29
C VAL A 769 -31.87 -3.92 -28.13
N ALA A 770 -32.04 -2.70 -27.60
CA ALA A 770 -32.99 -2.44 -26.51
C ALA A 770 -34.44 -2.80 -26.90
N VAL A 771 -34.89 -2.42 -28.09
CA VAL A 771 -36.22 -2.81 -28.62
C VAL A 771 -36.35 -4.34 -28.72
N ALA A 772 -35.31 -5.02 -29.21
CA ALA A 772 -35.32 -6.47 -29.32
C ALA A 772 -35.33 -7.17 -27.95
N ILE A 773 -34.62 -6.62 -26.96
CA ILE A 773 -34.63 -7.11 -25.58
C ILE A 773 -36.02 -6.92 -24.97
N HIS A 774 -36.66 -5.75 -25.07
CA HIS A 774 -38.02 -5.54 -24.54
C HIS A 774 -39.05 -6.48 -25.15
N ALA A 775 -38.92 -6.80 -26.44
CA ALA A 775 -39.79 -7.78 -27.10
C ALA A 775 -39.56 -9.20 -26.55
N ALA A 776 -38.32 -9.56 -26.22
CA ALA A 776 -37.98 -10.85 -25.63
C ALA A 776 -38.31 -10.93 -24.13
N ASP A 777 -38.11 -9.84 -23.40
CA ASP A 777 -38.20 -9.74 -21.95
C ASP A 777 -38.88 -8.41 -21.53
N PRO A 778 -40.20 -8.43 -21.35
CA PRO A 778 -40.93 -7.25 -20.89
C PRO A 778 -40.78 -7.02 -19.37
N ASN A 779 -40.04 -7.86 -18.65
CA ASN A 779 -39.94 -7.80 -17.19
C ASN A 779 -38.75 -6.98 -16.69
N HIS A 780 -37.76 -6.67 -17.52
CA HIS A 780 -36.54 -6.01 -17.06
C HIS A 780 -36.18 -4.78 -17.91
N PRO A 781 -35.70 -3.69 -17.27
CA PRO A 781 -35.18 -2.52 -17.97
C PRO A 781 -33.93 -2.83 -18.82
N VAL A 782 -33.65 -1.95 -19.77
CA VAL A 782 -32.41 -1.93 -20.56
C VAL A 782 -31.66 -0.61 -20.36
N THR A 783 -30.36 -0.72 -20.13
CA THR A 783 -29.41 0.40 -20.00
C THR A 783 -28.23 0.21 -20.96
N SER A 784 -27.40 1.25 -21.11
CA SER A 784 -26.12 1.21 -21.81
C SER A 784 -25.15 2.14 -21.10
N THR A 785 -23.90 1.70 -20.95
CA THR A 785 -22.91 2.32 -20.08
C THR A 785 -21.77 2.95 -20.87
N ASP A 786 -21.40 4.18 -20.51
CA ASP A 786 -20.22 4.86 -21.06
C ASP A 786 -19.56 5.76 -20.01
N ALA A 787 -18.39 6.31 -20.35
CA ALA A 787 -17.60 7.14 -19.46
C ALA A 787 -18.17 8.55 -19.37
N TRP A 788 -18.46 8.98 -18.14
CA TRP A 788 -19.08 10.26 -17.84
C TRP A 788 -20.35 10.51 -18.69
N VAL A 789 -20.83 11.75 -18.79
CA VAL A 789 -22.08 12.07 -19.49
C VAL A 789 -21.93 12.18 -21.02
N GLY A 790 -20.77 11.84 -21.57
CA GLY A 790 -20.43 12.07 -22.99
C GLY A 790 -21.33 11.30 -23.97
N ALA A 791 -21.84 10.15 -23.56
CA ALA A 791 -22.73 9.32 -24.37
C ALA A 791 -24.20 9.78 -24.38
N TRP A 792 -24.62 10.53 -23.36
CA TRP A 792 -26.03 10.87 -23.16
C TRP A 792 -26.65 11.68 -24.32
N PRO A 793 -25.97 12.65 -24.97
CA PRO A 793 -26.50 13.31 -26.16
C PRO A 793 -26.84 12.33 -27.30
N TYR A 794 -25.98 11.33 -27.51
CA TYR A 794 -26.18 10.30 -28.52
C TYR A 794 -27.37 9.41 -28.17
N TYR A 795 -27.44 8.95 -26.91
CA TYR A 795 -28.56 8.12 -26.45
C TYR A 795 -29.90 8.87 -26.45
N LYS A 796 -29.91 10.16 -26.14
CA LYS A 796 -31.10 11.01 -26.23
C LYS A 796 -31.62 11.10 -27.66
N ASN A 797 -30.73 11.22 -28.64
CA ASN A 797 -31.10 11.41 -30.04
C ASN A 797 -31.38 10.08 -30.77
N HIS A 798 -30.71 9.00 -30.38
CA HIS A 798 -30.69 7.76 -31.16
C HIS A 798 -31.14 6.52 -30.39
N SER A 799 -31.27 6.58 -29.06
CA SER A 799 -31.64 5.44 -28.19
C SER A 799 -32.89 5.68 -27.33
N PRO A 800 -34.04 6.05 -27.92
CA PRO A 800 -35.28 6.28 -27.18
C PRO A 800 -35.83 5.04 -26.45
N ALA A 801 -35.41 3.82 -26.80
CA ALA A 801 -35.84 2.59 -26.12
C ALA A 801 -35.07 2.24 -24.84
N LEU A 802 -33.97 2.93 -24.49
CA LEU A 802 -33.33 2.71 -23.19
C LEU A 802 -34.27 3.12 -22.04
N ASP A 803 -34.30 2.40 -20.93
CA ASP A 803 -35.10 2.81 -19.77
C ASP A 803 -34.31 3.74 -18.83
N ILE A 804 -33.00 3.50 -18.76
CA ILE A 804 -32.06 4.11 -17.83
C ILE A 804 -30.78 4.43 -18.60
N TYR A 805 -30.07 5.50 -18.23
CA TYR A 805 -28.69 5.72 -18.68
C TYR A 805 -27.68 5.15 -17.67
N GLY A 806 -26.73 4.35 -18.14
CA GLY A 806 -25.58 3.89 -17.38
C GLY A 806 -24.44 4.90 -17.47
N ILE A 807 -23.62 5.01 -16.43
CA ILE A 807 -22.50 5.94 -16.41
C ILE A 807 -21.37 5.46 -15.52
N ASN A 808 -20.15 5.46 -16.06
CA ASN A 808 -18.94 5.27 -15.29
C ASN A 808 -18.38 6.65 -14.90
N SER A 809 -18.19 6.89 -13.61
CA SER A 809 -17.63 8.14 -13.10
C SER A 809 -16.97 7.95 -11.74
N TYR A 810 -15.70 8.32 -11.64
CA TYR A 810 -14.87 8.11 -10.46
C TYR A 810 -14.77 9.41 -9.63
N GLY A 811 -13.91 10.37 -10.02
CA GLY A 811 -13.72 11.61 -9.26
C GLY A 811 -14.81 12.68 -9.43
N ALA A 812 -15.69 12.56 -10.44
CA ALA A 812 -16.62 13.63 -10.84
C ALA A 812 -18.10 13.40 -10.47
N VAL A 813 -18.44 12.39 -9.66
CA VAL A 813 -19.82 11.94 -9.41
C VAL A 813 -20.79 13.06 -8.99
N GLY A 814 -20.35 14.03 -8.18
CA GLY A 814 -21.21 15.13 -7.70
C GLY A 814 -21.78 16.04 -8.80
N GLY A 815 -21.14 16.11 -9.96
CA GLY A 815 -21.61 16.94 -11.08
C GLY A 815 -22.73 16.31 -11.93
N LEU A 816 -23.03 15.02 -11.73
CA LEU A 816 -23.88 14.24 -12.62
C LEU A 816 -25.31 14.78 -12.73
N LYS A 817 -25.93 15.17 -11.61
CA LYS A 817 -27.29 15.71 -11.63
C LYS A 817 -27.37 17.04 -12.36
N GLN A 818 -26.38 17.92 -12.20
CA GLN A 818 -26.36 19.21 -12.90
C GLN A 818 -26.20 18.99 -14.41
N ALA A 819 -25.27 18.12 -14.82
CA ALA A 819 -25.12 17.74 -16.22
C ALA A 819 -26.41 17.11 -16.80
N TRP A 820 -27.14 16.35 -15.99
CA TRP A 820 -28.44 15.82 -16.37
C TRP A 820 -29.49 16.91 -16.64
N ILE A 821 -29.54 17.93 -15.77
CA ILE A 821 -30.43 19.09 -15.92
C ILE A 821 -30.04 19.88 -17.17
N ASP A 822 -28.76 20.21 -17.33
CA ASP A 822 -28.27 21.08 -18.39
C ASP A 822 -28.45 20.45 -19.79
N GLY A 823 -28.28 19.13 -19.90
CA GLY A 823 -28.54 18.40 -21.14
C GLY A 823 -30.04 18.16 -21.42
N GLY A 824 -30.92 18.51 -20.48
CA GLY A 824 -32.37 18.34 -20.60
C GLY A 824 -32.76 16.88 -20.86
N TYR A 825 -32.17 15.95 -20.12
CA TYR A 825 -32.48 14.53 -20.26
C TYR A 825 -33.76 14.17 -19.51
N THR A 826 -34.47 13.16 -20.01
CA THR A 826 -35.81 12.79 -19.52
C THR A 826 -35.88 11.37 -18.96
N LYS A 827 -34.73 10.73 -18.78
CA LYS A 827 -34.58 9.38 -18.24
C LYS A 827 -33.72 9.41 -16.98
N PRO A 828 -33.99 8.56 -15.98
CA PRO A 828 -33.11 8.44 -14.83
C PRO A 828 -31.78 7.75 -15.22
N TYR A 829 -30.81 7.77 -14.31
CA TYR A 829 -29.53 7.09 -14.50
C TYR A 829 -29.15 6.22 -13.29
N VAL A 830 -28.23 5.29 -13.53
CA VAL A 830 -27.53 4.50 -12.50
C VAL A 830 -26.04 4.73 -12.70
N LEU A 831 -25.32 5.05 -11.62
CA LEU A 831 -23.86 5.04 -11.65
C LEU A 831 -23.41 3.58 -11.74
N THR A 832 -22.83 3.17 -12.86
CA THR A 832 -22.46 1.78 -13.14
C THR A 832 -21.03 1.45 -12.73
N GLU A 833 -20.18 2.46 -12.57
CA GLU A 833 -18.87 2.39 -11.92
C GLU A 833 -18.60 3.73 -11.21
N GLY A 834 -18.16 3.68 -9.95
CA GLY A 834 -17.70 4.83 -9.20
C GLY A 834 -16.75 4.47 -8.08
N GLY A 835 -16.25 5.47 -7.35
CA GLY A 835 -15.33 5.25 -6.23
C GLY A 835 -14.17 6.24 -6.24
N PRO A 836 -12.94 5.81 -5.89
CA PRO A 836 -11.78 6.68 -5.82
C PRO A 836 -11.32 7.17 -7.19
N ASP A 837 -10.65 8.33 -7.20
CA ASP A 837 -10.15 8.98 -8.43
C ASP A 837 -9.29 8.01 -9.25
N GLY A 838 -9.56 7.94 -10.54
CA GLY A 838 -8.79 7.13 -11.48
C GLY A 838 -7.38 7.70 -11.73
N GLU A 839 -6.49 6.88 -12.28
CA GLU A 839 -5.12 7.28 -12.65
C GLU A 839 -5.10 8.49 -13.59
N TRP A 840 -6.11 8.61 -14.45
CA TRP A 840 -6.28 9.71 -15.41
C TRP A 840 -6.83 11.00 -14.79
N GLU A 841 -7.25 10.99 -13.52
CA GLU A 841 -7.88 12.12 -12.83
C GLU A 841 -6.94 12.81 -11.83
N VAL A 842 -5.81 12.17 -11.52
CA VAL A 842 -4.87 12.66 -10.50
C VAL A 842 -3.63 13.31 -11.12
N PRO A 843 -3.02 14.32 -10.45
CA PRO A 843 -1.78 14.92 -10.90
C PRO A 843 -0.61 13.93 -10.78
N ASN A 844 0.43 14.15 -11.58
CA ASN A 844 1.68 13.42 -11.43
C ASN A 844 2.45 13.86 -10.16
N ASP A 845 3.16 12.92 -9.55
CA ASP A 845 4.04 13.16 -8.42
C ASP A 845 5.41 13.72 -8.85
N ALA A 846 6.33 13.88 -7.88
CA ALA A 846 7.67 14.42 -8.13
C ALA A 846 8.52 13.57 -9.10
N ASN A 847 8.16 12.31 -9.34
CA ASN A 847 8.81 11.44 -10.31
C ASN A 847 8.10 11.43 -11.66
N GLY A 848 7.01 12.19 -11.84
CA GLY A 848 6.32 12.33 -13.12
C GLY A 848 5.33 11.20 -13.43
N VAL A 849 4.92 10.43 -12.41
CA VAL A 849 3.90 9.38 -12.54
C VAL A 849 2.64 9.74 -11.73
N PRO A 850 1.44 9.26 -12.09
CA PRO A 850 0.20 9.60 -11.40
C PRO A 850 0.24 9.34 -9.89
N THR A 851 -0.15 10.36 -9.11
CA THR A 851 -0.22 10.33 -7.65
C THR A 851 -1.42 9.49 -7.21
N GLU A 852 -1.17 8.23 -6.88
CA GLU A 852 -2.24 7.37 -6.37
C GLU A 852 -2.72 7.86 -5.00
N PRO A 853 -4.04 8.02 -4.79
CA PRO A 853 -4.58 8.38 -3.48
C PRO A 853 -4.15 7.38 -2.41
N THR A 854 -3.89 7.88 -1.20
CA THR A 854 -3.60 7.02 -0.03
C THR A 854 -4.78 6.09 0.25
N ASP A 855 -4.56 4.98 0.94
CA ASP A 855 -5.65 4.04 1.25
C ASP A 855 -6.79 4.70 2.03
N LEU A 856 -6.43 5.61 2.94
CA LEU A 856 -7.38 6.39 3.74
C LEU A 856 -8.12 7.44 2.90
N ALA A 857 -7.49 7.98 1.85
CA ALA A 857 -8.17 8.87 0.90
C ALA A 857 -9.17 8.07 0.05
N LYS A 858 -8.79 6.89 -0.44
CA LYS A 858 -9.70 6.00 -1.18
C LYS A 858 -10.92 5.63 -0.35
N ARG A 859 -10.73 5.31 0.94
CA ARG A 859 -11.81 5.09 1.91
C ARG A 859 -12.83 6.22 1.94
N ALA A 860 -12.34 7.46 2.03
CA ALA A 860 -13.19 8.65 2.04
C ALA A 860 -13.89 8.87 0.69
N GLN A 861 -13.20 8.63 -0.43
CA GLN A 861 -13.74 8.81 -1.78
C GLN A 861 -14.87 7.83 -2.09
N TYR A 862 -14.80 6.56 -1.66
CA TYR A 862 -15.95 5.64 -1.77
C TYR A 862 -17.19 6.16 -1.05
N THR A 863 -16.99 6.70 0.16
CA THR A 863 -18.09 7.28 0.95
C THR A 863 -18.66 8.52 0.25
N ALA A 864 -17.78 9.36 -0.33
CA ALA A 864 -18.17 10.56 -1.05
C ALA A 864 -18.93 10.24 -2.35
N SER A 865 -18.48 9.26 -3.12
CA SER A 865 -19.15 8.73 -4.33
C SER A 865 -20.59 8.33 -4.03
N TRP A 866 -20.78 7.48 -3.02
CA TRP A 866 -22.11 7.04 -2.60
C TRP A 866 -23.00 8.20 -2.12
N ASN A 867 -22.47 9.09 -1.28
CA ASN A 867 -23.22 10.24 -0.77
C ASN A 867 -23.62 11.21 -1.88
N ALA A 868 -22.78 11.39 -2.90
CA ALA A 868 -23.11 12.20 -4.07
C ALA A 868 -24.32 11.62 -4.81
N ILE A 869 -24.36 10.30 -5.05
CA ILE A 869 -25.52 9.65 -5.67
C ILE A 869 -26.78 9.75 -4.81
N LEU A 870 -26.68 9.59 -3.49
CA LEU A 870 -27.81 9.79 -2.59
C LEU A 870 -28.38 11.22 -2.61
N SER A 871 -27.56 12.21 -2.96
CA SER A 871 -27.99 13.60 -3.12
C SER A 871 -28.76 13.87 -4.42
N HIS A 872 -28.93 12.86 -5.28
CA HIS A 872 -29.62 12.94 -6.56
C HIS A 872 -30.98 12.21 -6.58
N PRO A 873 -31.87 12.38 -5.58
CA PRO A 873 -33.11 11.63 -5.50
C PRO A 873 -34.02 11.94 -6.70
N GLY A 874 -34.77 10.93 -7.14
CA GLY A 874 -35.71 11.05 -8.26
C GLY A 874 -35.06 11.09 -9.64
N VAL A 875 -33.73 11.04 -9.73
CA VAL A 875 -32.99 11.01 -11.00
C VAL A 875 -31.94 9.91 -11.00
N ALA A 876 -31.12 9.80 -9.95
CA ALA A 876 -30.21 8.67 -9.78
C ALA A 876 -30.94 7.52 -9.07
N LEU A 877 -30.85 6.29 -9.60
CA LEU A 877 -31.51 5.10 -9.04
C LEU A 877 -30.56 4.24 -8.19
N GLY A 878 -29.37 4.76 -7.89
CA GLY A 878 -28.33 4.14 -7.09
C GLY A 878 -27.02 3.98 -7.87
N ALA A 879 -26.13 3.14 -7.34
CA ALA A 879 -24.77 2.99 -7.84
C ALA A 879 -24.26 1.55 -7.73
N THR A 880 -23.37 1.16 -8.65
CA THR A 880 -22.42 0.08 -8.47
C THR A 880 -21.02 0.67 -8.36
N GLU A 881 -20.45 0.64 -7.15
CA GLU A 881 -19.09 1.11 -6.91
C GLU A 881 -18.09 0.11 -7.51
N PHE A 882 -16.90 0.60 -7.86
CA PHE A 882 -15.83 -0.16 -8.46
C PHE A 882 -14.70 -0.30 -7.42
N HIS A 883 -14.31 -1.49 -6.94
CA HIS A 883 -14.60 -2.82 -7.48
C HIS A 883 -14.52 -3.92 -6.42
N TYR A 884 -15.38 -4.94 -6.48
CA TYR A 884 -15.19 -6.20 -5.75
C TYR A 884 -14.39 -7.16 -6.63
N GLY A 885 -13.08 -6.95 -6.72
CA GLY A 885 -12.16 -7.71 -7.58
C GLY A 885 -11.04 -8.39 -6.80
N LEU A 886 -10.50 -9.49 -7.33
CA LEU A 886 -9.47 -10.32 -6.69
C LEU A 886 -8.04 -10.01 -7.17
N GLU A 887 -7.91 -9.19 -8.20
CA GLU A 887 -6.63 -8.84 -8.80
C GLU A 887 -5.72 -8.20 -7.76
N ASN A 888 -4.48 -8.67 -7.70
CA ASN A 888 -3.41 -8.09 -6.89
C ASN A 888 -2.31 -7.56 -7.82
N ASP A 889 -2.68 -6.55 -8.60
CA ASP A 889 -1.85 -5.85 -9.56
C ASP A 889 -2.04 -4.33 -9.38
N PHE A 890 -1.38 -3.51 -10.20
CA PHE A 890 -1.47 -2.05 -10.11
C PHE A 890 -2.93 -1.56 -10.13
N GLY A 891 -3.76 -2.10 -11.03
CA GLY A 891 -5.16 -1.69 -11.14
C GLY A 891 -5.99 -2.14 -9.93
N GLY A 892 -5.77 -3.38 -9.49
CA GLY A 892 -6.45 -3.97 -8.35
C GLY A 892 -6.11 -3.27 -7.03
N VAL A 893 -4.86 -2.86 -6.80
CA VAL A 893 -4.52 -2.04 -5.62
C VAL A 893 -5.04 -0.61 -5.77
N TRP A 894 -5.15 -0.09 -6.99
CA TRP A 894 -5.74 1.23 -7.15
C TRP A 894 -7.23 1.24 -6.77
N LEU A 895 -7.99 0.25 -7.24
CA LEU A 895 -9.45 0.32 -7.33
C LEU A 895 -10.23 -0.82 -6.64
N ASN A 896 -9.60 -1.89 -6.18
CA ASN A 896 -10.34 -2.99 -5.56
C ASN A 896 -10.63 -2.72 -4.07
N THR A 897 -11.80 -3.18 -3.65
CA THR A 897 -12.21 -3.32 -2.24
C THR A 897 -11.82 -4.67 -1.65
N LEU A 898 -11.49 -5.66 -2.50
CA LEU A 898 -11.11 -7.04 -2.14
C LEU A 898 -9.81 -7.53 -2.82
N THR A 899 -8.79 -6.68 -2.92
CA THR A 899 -7.49 -7.02 -3.53
C THR A 899 -6.94 -8.35 -3.00
N GLY A 900 -6.60 -9.31 -3.88
CA GLY A 900 -6.03 -10.61 -3.50
C GLY A 900 -6.93 -11.49 -2.60
N GLY A 901 -8.21 -11.13 -2.43
CA GLY A 901 -9.12 -11.79 -1.48
C GLY A 901 -9.11 -11.22 -0.07
N TRP A 902 -8.39 -10.11 0.17
CA TRP A 902 -8.30 -9.38 1.45
C TRP A 902 -9.16 -8.13 1.43
N ARG A 903 -9.90 -7.88 2.51
CA ARG A 903 -10.78 -6.71 2.59
C ARG A 903 -9.95 -5.44 2.85
N ARG A 904 -10.23 -4.39 2.09
CA ARG A 904 -9.57 -3.09 2.20
C ARG A 904 -10.45 -2.04 2.85
N HIS A 905 -9.88 -0.89 3.20
CA HIS A 905 -10.62 0.23 3.80
C HIS A 905 -11.89 0.60 3.01
N GLY A 906 -11.86 0.56 1.68
CA GLY A 906 -13.03 0.77 0.82
C GLY A 906 -14.20 -0.20 1.07
N TRP A 907 -13.92 -1.48 1.34
CA TRP A 907 -14.94 -2.49 1.69
C TRP A 907 -15.67 -2.08 2.97
N HIS A 908 -14.94 -1.65 4.00
CA HIS A 908 -15.51 -1.29 5.29
C HIS A 908 -16.29 0.03 5.21
N ALA A 909 -15.81 1.00 4.42
CA ALA A 909 -16.52 2.24 4.16
C ALA A 909 -17.87 2.00 3.49
N LEU A 910 -17.89 1.18 2.44
CA LEU A 910 -19.12 0.84 1.74
C LEU A 910 -20.04 -0.03 2.58
N LYS A 911 -19.51 -0.94 3.42
CA LYS A 911 -20.33 -1.65 4.41
C LYS A 911 -21.07 -0.70 5.34
N GLN A 912 -20.35 0.26 5.92
CA GLN A 912 -20.95 1.29 6.77
C GLN A 912 -21.99 2.10 5.99
N ALA A 913 -21.69 2.49 4.75
CA ALA A 913 -22.56 3.30 3.91
C ALA A 913 -23.85 2.57 3.50
N TYR A 914 -23.77 1.27 3.19
CA TYR A 914 -24.91 0.49 2.69
C TYR A 914 -25.77 -0.09 3.80
N SER A 915 -25.16 -0.56 4.88
CA SER A 915 -25.85 -1.22 6.00
C SER A 915 -26.12 -0.30 7.20
N GLY A 916 -25.43 0.85 7.29
CA GLY A 916 -25.42 1.70 8.49
C GLY A 916 -24.61 1.13 9.65
N THR A 917 -24.00 -0.05 9.49
CA THR A 917 -23.33 -0.79 10.57
C THR A 917 -21.82 -0.85 10.36
N ALA A 918 -21.07 -0.45 11.39
CA ALA A 918 -19.62 -0.46 11.34
C ALA A 918 -19.09 -1.89 11.45
N SER A 919 -17.97 -2.16 10.79
CA SER A 919 -17.25 -3.41 11.00
C SER A 919 -16.61 -3.41 12.39
N ALA A 920 -16.68 -4.55 13.08
CA ALA A 920 -16.05 -4.73 14.38
C ALA A 920 -14.52 -4.74 14.32
N ASN A 921 -13.97 -5.16 13.19
CA ASN A 921 -12.55 -5.21 12.90
C ASN A 921 -12.31 -4.60 11.51
N THR A 922 -11.26 -3.79 11.37
CA THR A 922 -10.97 -2.93 10.21
C THR A 922 -9.48 -2.99 9.88
N PRO A 923 -9.09 -2.81 8.61
CA PRO A 923 -7.69 -2.95 8.23
C PRO A 923 -6.75 -1.97 8.97
N PRO A 924 -5.45 -2.31 9.09
CA PRO A 924 -4.46 -1.39 9.62
C PRO A 924 -4.43 -0.08 8.82
N GLU A 925 -4.23 1.03 9.51
CA GLU A 925 -4.13 2.36 8.93
C GLU A 925 -2.65 2.73 8.77
N ILE A 926 -2.19 2.90 7.53
CA ILE A 926 -0.87 3.44 7.24
C ILE A 926 -1.00 4.96 7.16
N ILE A 927 -0.53 5.67 8.19
CA ILE A 927 -0.63 7.13 8.32
C ILE A 927 0.60 7.86 7.76
N SER A 928 1.72 7.15 7.59
CA SER A 928 2.91 7.71 6.94
C SER A 928 3.75 6.64 6.24
N MET A 929 4.36 7.02 5.12
CA MET A 929 5.32 6.20 4.38
C MET A 929 6.38 7.14 3.79
N VAL A 930 7.62 7.02 4.26
CA VAL A 930 8.72 7.94 3.96
C VAL A 930 9.93 7.17 3.42
N ILE A 931 10.44 7.59 2.27
CA ILE A 931 11.71 7.11 1.72
C ILE A 931 12.83 7.91 2.38
N GLY A 932 13.75 7.22 3.08
CA GLY A 932 14.81 7.86 3.88
C GLY A 932 15.81 8.69 3.08
N SER A 933 15.85 8.54 1.77
CA SER A 933 16.63 9.37 0.85
C SER A 933 15.76 9.69 -0.36
N PRO A 934 14.93 10.76 -0.30
CA PRO A 934 13.86 11.02 -1.28
C PRO A 934 14.37 11.46 -2.68
N GLY A 935 15.65 11.26 -2.97
CA GLY A 935 16.26 11.47 -4.28
C GLY A 935 16.21 10.22 -5.15
N ALA A 936 16.86 10.30 -6.31
CA ALA A 936 17.03 9.14 -7.17
C ALA A 936 17.91 8.07 -6.50
N ILE A 937 17.49 6.82 -6.62
CA ILE A 937 18.11 5.67 -5.97
C ILE A 937 18.93 4.92 -7.02
N GLN A 938 20.19 4.63 -6.70
CA GLN A 938 21.03 3.87 -7.62
C GLN A 938 20.57 2.41 -7.73
N ALA A 939 20.55 1.89 -8.96
CA ALA A 939 20.24 0.49 -9.23
C ALA A 939 21.09 -0.46 -8.37
N GLY A 940 20.44 -1.47 -7.77
CA GLY A 940 21.08 -2.47 -6.90
C GLY A 940 21.56 -1.95 -5.54
N LYS A 941 21.40 -0.65 -5.21
CA LYS A 941 21.70 -0.13 -3.87
C LYS A 941 20.51 -0.27 -2.94
N THR A 942 20.79 -0.34 -1.64
CA THR A 942 19.75 -0.35 -0.62
C THR A 942 19.28 1.06 -0.29
N PHE A 943 18.00 1.18 0.02
CA PHE A 943 17.38 2.36 0.60
C PHE A 943 16.47 1.94 1.75
N THR A 944 16.16 2.90 2.62
CA THR A 944 15.31 2.67 3.78
C THR A 944 13.92 3.24 3.54
N LEU A 945 12.90 2.47 3.91
CA LEU A 945 11.52 2.89 3.98
C LEU A 945 11.04 2.92 5.45
N TYR A 946 10.49 4.04 5.87
CA TYR A 946 9.89 4.22 7.19
C TYR A 946 8.37 4.23 7.08
N VAL A 947 7.68 3.39 7.85
CA VAL A 947 6.22 3.24 7.77
C VAL A 947 5.59 3.51 9.13
N GLY A 948 4.71 4.50 9.22
CA GLY A 948 3.84 4.66 10.39
C GLY A 948 2.53 3.95 10.13
N ALA A 949 2.30 2.80 10.76
CA ALA A 949 1.04 2.07 10.70
C ALA A 949 0.52 1.74 12.10
N SER A 950 -0.80 1.73 12.24
CA SER A 950 -1.50 1.34 13.46
C SER A 950 -2.75 0.54 13.13
N ASP A 951 -3.01 -0.50 13.90
CA ASP A 951 -4.26 -1.26 13.78
C ASP A 951 -5.31 -0.67 14.73
N PRO A 952 -6.53 -0.33 14.26
CA PRO A 952 -7.56 0.29 15.11
C PRO A 952 -8.07 -0.62 16.24
N GLN A 953 -7.97 -1.94 16.08
CA GLN A 953 -8.31 -2.92 17.12
C GLN A 953 -7.09 -3.33 17.95
N GLY A 954 -5.91 -2.83 17.57
CA GLY A 954 -4.65 -3.17 18.21
C GLY A 954 -4.15 -4.55 17.82
N ASP A 955 -4.56 -5.11 16.69
CA ASP A 955 -4.07 -6.41 16.21
C ASP A 955 -2.57 -6.35 15.83
N LEU A 956 -1.94 -7.53 15.74
CA LEU A 956 -0.57 -7.64 15.27
C LEU A 956 -0.50 -7.32 13.77
N ILE A 957 0.25 -6.29 13.42
CA ILE A 957 0.52 -5.96 12.01
C ILE A 957 1.69 -6.80 11.50
N ARG A 958 1.45 -7.53 10.40
CA ARG A 958 2.50 -8.22 9.62
C ARG A 958 2.60 -7.59 8.24
N TYR A 959 3.81 -7.56 7.66
CA TYR A 959 4.07 -6.76 6.46
C TYR A 959 4.51 -7.57 5.24
N ASN A 960 4.16 -7.07 4.06
CA ASN A 960 4.81 -7.42 2.79
C ASN A 960 5.11 -6.17 1.98
N LEU A 961 6.13 -6.25 1.13
CA LEU A 961 6.50 -5.18 0.21
C LEU A 961 6.46 -5.70 -1.23
N MET A 962 5.89 -4.90 -2.12
CA MET A 962 5.79 -5.21 -3.55
C MET A 962 6.27 -4.04 -4.42
N LEU A 963 6.74 -4.33 -5.63
CA LEU A 963 7.17 -3.33 -6.62
C LEU A 963 6.36 -3.44 -7.91
N SER A 964 6.14 -2.30 -8.57
CA SER A 964 5.54 -2.21 -9.90
C SER A 964 6.44 -1.44 -10.87
N ASN A 965 6.64 -2.02 -12.05
CA ASN A 965 7.33 -1.40 -13.20
C ASN A 965 6.37 -0.89 -14.29
N LYS A 966 5.07 -0.72 -13.99
CA LYS A 966 4.07 -0.24 -14.95
C LYS A 966 4.53 1.01 -15.71
N HIS A 967 5.14 1.97 -15.02
CA HIS A 967 5.58 3.23 -15.63
C HIS A 967 6.89 3.14 -16.41
N ILE A 968 7.44 1.92 -16.56
CA ILE A 968 8.64 1.64 -17.34
C ILE A 968 8.27 0.84 -18.59
N ASN A 969 7.47 -0.22 -18.45
CA ASN A 969 7.18 -1.15 -19.54
C ASN A 969 5.67 -1.47 -19.73
N GLY A 970 4.79 -0.86 -18.96
CA GLY A 970 3.35 -1.11 -19.01
C GLY A 970 2.86 -2.37 -18.29
N ASN A 971 3.75 -3.17 -17.70
CA ASN A 971 3.35 -4.35 -16.92
C ASN A 971 2.62 -3.94 -15.65
N ARG A 972 1.40 -4.46 -15.46
CA ARG A 972 0.56 -4.14 -14.30
C ARG A 972 0.85 -5.02 -13.10
N GLY A 973 1.50 -6.17 -13.28
CA GLY A 973 1.82 -7.09 -12.19
C GLY A 973 2.76 -6.51 -11.14
N PHE A 974 2.88 -7.25 -10.03
CA PHE A 974 3.76 -6.90 -8.92
C PHE A 974 4.81 -7.97 -8.66
N ASP A 975 5.99 -7.50 -8.25
CA ASP A 975 7.10 -8.34 -7.84
C ASP A 975 7.28 -8.29 -6.31
N ASN A 976 7.48 -9.46 -5.68
CA ASN A 976 7.72 -9.54 -4.23
C ASN A 976 9.12 -9.03 -3.87
N VAL A 977 9.19 -8.04 -2.99
CA VAL A 977 10.45 -7.43 -2.56
C VAL A 977 11.07 -8.27 -1.46
N ARG A 978 12.39 -8.50 -1.53
CA ARG A 978 13.15 -9.00 -0.39
C ARG A 978 13.60 -7.80 0.46
N PHE A 979 13.31 -7.84 1.75
CA PHE A 979 13.64 -6.76 2.68
C PHE A 979 14.14 -7.31 4.01
N THR A 980 14.86 -6.49 4.76
CA THR A 980 15.04 -6.68 6.20
C THR A 980 14.14 -5.70 6.94
N GLN A 981 13.60 -6.14 8.08
CA GLN A 981 12.66 -5.37 8.89
C GLN A 981 13.24 -5.14 10.27
N ASN A 982 13.17 -3.90 10.75
CA ASN A 982 13.43 -3.52 12.13
C ASN A 982 12.27 -2.66 12.66
N GLY A 983 11.32 -3.29 13.33
CA GLY A 983 10.05 -2.65 13.68
C GLY A 983 9.32 -2.18 12.42
N ASN A 984 9.26 -0.87 12.24
CA ASN A 984 8.57 -0.18 11.16
C ASN A 984 9.52 0.40 10.08
N GLU A 985 10.79 0.01 10.15
CA GLU A 985 11.82 0.35 9.18
C GLU A 985 12.13 -0.85 8.28
N PHE A 986 12.12 -0.62 6.97
CA PHE A 986 12.40 -1.64 5.96
C PHE A 986 13.61 -1.24 5.13
N GLN A 987 14.62 -2.10 5.09
CA GLN A 987 15.73 -1.94 4.16
C GLN A 987 15.42 -2.73 2.89
N VAL A 988 15.40 -2.02 1.76
CA VAL A 988 14.99 -2.55 0.46
C VAL A 988 16.11 -2.34 -0.56
N THR A 989 16.38 -3.34 -1.39
CA THR A 989 17.30 -3.20 -2.53
C THR A 989 16.54 -2.68 -3.75
N ALA A 990 17.01 -1.59 -4.33
CA ALA A 990 16.45 -1.05 -5.57
C ALA A 990 16.66 -2.02 -6.75
N PRO A 991 15.67 -2.17 -7.65
CA PRO A 991 15.81 -2.98 -8.86
C PRO A 991 17.01 -2.59 -9.72
N GLN A 992 17.46 -3.53 -10.55
CA GLN A 992 18.50 -3.27 -11.56
C GLN A 992 17.96 -2.47 -12.75
N GLN A 993 16.68 -2.65 -13.10
CA GLN A 993 16.06 -1.94 -14.21
C GLN A 993 15.77 -0.47 -13.83
N LEU A 994 16.27 0.44 -14.66
CA LEU A 994 16.12 1.88 -14.50
C LEU A 994 14.68 2.34 -14.74
N GLY A 995 14.33 3.51 -14.19
CA GLY A 995 13.06 4.17 -14.43
C GLY A 995 12.29 4.48 -13.15
N VAL A 996 11.01 4.79 -13.29
CA VAL A 996 10.14 5.10 -12.15
C VAL A 996 9.37 3.86 -11.75
N TRP A 997 9.61 3.40 -10.52
CA TRP A 997 8.91 2.29 -9.89
C TRP A 997 7.91 2.82 -8.87
N LYS A 998 6.87 2.05 -8.59
CA LYS A 998 6.08 2.21 -7.35
C LYS A 998 6.39 1.07 -6.40
N ILE A 999 6.66 1.42 -5.15
CA ILE A 999 6.78 0.48 -4.03
C ILE A 999 5.51 0.55 -3.19
N TYR A 1000 4.98 -0.63 -2.85
CA TYR A 1000 3.76 -0.82 -2.07
C TYR A 1000 4.09 -1.53 -0.76
N VAL A 1001 3.52 -1.05 0.34
CA VAL A 1001 3.56 -1.70 1.66
C VAL A 1001 2.18 -2.24 1.97
N TYR A 1002 2.10 -3.53 2.25
CA TYR A 1002 0.91 -4.24 2.70
C TYR A 1002 1.03 -4.45 4.21
N ALA A 1003 0.01 -4.05 4.97
CA ALA A 1003 -0.11 -4.22 6.41
C ALA A 1003 -1.33 -5.10 6.72
N PHE A 1004 -1.10 -6.34 7.16
CA PHE A 1004 -2.13 -7.33 7.47
C PHE A 1004 -2.41 -7.38 8.97
N ASP A 1005 -3.68 -7.50 9.35
CA ASP A 1005 -4.16 -7.59 10.75
C ASP A 1005 -4.36 -9.02 11.28
N GLY A 1006 -4.31 -10.01 10.39
CA GLY A 1006 -4.62 -11.40 10.71
C GLY A 1006 -6.10 -11.74 10.88
N HIS A 1007 -7.00 -10.83 10.52
CA HIS A 1007 -8.45 -11.01 10.46
C HIS A 1007 -8.98 -11.04 9.01
N GLY A 1008 -8.08 -11.01 8.04
CA GLY A 1008 -8.39 -11.03 6.60
C GLY A 1008 -8.55 -9.64 6.00
N ASN A 1009 -8.10 -8.59 6.70
CA ASN A 1009 -8.06 -7.24 6.18
C ASN A 1009 -6.61 -6.80 5.89
N VAL A 1010 -6.47 -5.84 4.98
CA VAL A 1010 -5.17 -5.28 4.60
C VAL A 1010 -5.26 -3.77 4.36
N GLY A 1011 -4.32 -3.03 4.92
CA GLY A 1011 -4.02 -1.65 4.54
C GLY A 1011 -2.86 -1.61 3.53
N ILE A 1012 -2.97 -0.83 2.47
CA ILE A 1012 -1.95 -0.76 1.41
C ILE A 1012 -1.61 0.69 1.07
N GLU A 1013 -0.35 1.08 1.25
CA GLU A 1013 0.16 2.41 0.91
C GLU A 1013 1.30 2.33 -0.10
N GLN A 1014 1.50 3.39 -0.88
CA GLN A 1014 2.44 3.41 -1.98
C GLN A 1014 3.29 4.68 -2.05
N LYS A 1015 4.49 4.55 -2.64
CA LYS A 1015 5.33 5.67 -3.05
C LYS A 1015 6.04 5.35 -4.36
N SER A 1016 6.28 6.37 -5.18
CA SER A 1016 7.17 6.23 -6.32
C SER A 1016 8.64 6.42 -5.91
N ILE A 1017 9.52 5.66 -6.56
CA ILE A 1017 10.97 5.81 -6.51
C ILE A 1017 11.51 5.91 -7.93
N ARG A 1018 12.55 6.72 -8.13
CA ARG A 1018 13.27 6.78 -9.39
C ARG A 1018 14.58 6.02 -9.26
N VAL A 1019 14.72 4.94 -10.02
CA VAL A 1019 15.95 4.16 -10.11
C VAL A 1019 16.83 4.72 -11.22
N ILE A 1020 18.07 5.05 -10.89
CA ILE A 1020 19.08 5.63 -11.79
C ILE A 1020 20.31 4.73 -11.91
N PRO A 1021 21.13 4.92 -12.97
CA PRO A 1021 22.40 4.20 -13.11
C PRO A 1021 23.27 4.37 -11.86
N PRO A 1022 24.05 3.34 -11.50
CA PRO A 1022 24.99 3.45 -10.39
C PRO A 1022 26.11 4.46 -10.71
N THR A 1023 26.56 5.19 -9.69
CA THR A 1023 27.74 6.06 -9.83
C THR A 1023 29.01 5.23 -9.72
N VAL A 1024 29.91 5.40 -10.68
CA VAL A 1024 31.24 4.77 -10.69
C VAL A 1024 32.31 5.83 -10.42
N ALA A 1025 33.30 5.50 -9.61
CA ALA A 1025 34.38 6.41 -9.27
C ALA A 1025 35.30 6.68 -10.48
N GLY A 1026 35.61 7.96 -10.72
CA GLY A 1026 36.47 8.44 -11.80
C GLY A 1026 35.70 9.09 -12.95
N THR A 1027 36.42 9.51 -13.99
CA THR A 1027 35.87 10.04 -15.24
C THR A 1027 35.68 8.91 -16.25
N ASN A 1028 34.50 8.81 -16.87
CA ASN A 1028 34.26 7.87 -17.98
C ASN A 1028 35.06 8.31 -19.21
N ILE A 1029 36.22 7.69 -19.43
CA ILE A 1029 37.11 7.98 -20.57
C ILE A 1029 36.71 7.25 -21.85
N ALA A 1030 35.71 6.36 -21.79
CA ALA A 1030 35.11 5.70 -22.96
C ALA A 1030 33.99 6.56 -23.60
N GLN A 1031 33.40 7.50 -22.87
CA GLN A 1031 32.26 8.28 -23.36
C GLN A 1031 32.58 9.02 -24.68
N GLY A 1032 31.76 8.79 -25.70
CA GLY A 1032 31.87 9.37 -27.04
C GLY A 1032 33.06 8.85 -27.86
N ARG A 1033 33.80 7.84 -27.38
CA ARG A 1033 34.96 7.29 -28.10
C ARG A 1033 34.53 6.35 -29.24
N PRO A 1034 35.39 6.15 -30.26
CA PRO A 1034 35.13 5.17 -31.30
C PRO A 1034 34.96 3.76 -30.71
N ALA A 1035 33.83 3.12 -31.02
CA ALA A 1035 33.53 1.76 -30.62
C ALA A 1035 33.30 0.87 -31.85
N THR A 1036 33.78 -0.37 -31.77
CA THR A 1036 33.56 -1.41 -32.79
C THR A 1036 33.14 -2.70 -32.12
N ALA A 1037 32.44 -3.56 -32.84
CA ALA A 1037 31.99 -4.86 -32.34
C ALA A 1037 32.17 -5.92 -33.42
N SER A 1038 32.18 -7.19 -33.02
CA SER A 1038 32.18 -8.32 -33.96
C SER A 1038 30.94 -8.34 -34.86
N THR A 1039 29.79 -8.01 -34.28
CA THR A 1039 28.48 -7.99 -34.93
C THR A 1039 27.58 -6.97 -34.23
N TYR A 1040 26.52 -6.56 -34.92
CA TYR A 1040 25.42 -5.79 -34.33
C TYR A 1040 24.14 -6.08 -35.10
N GLN A 1041 22.99 -5.93 -34.45
CA GLN A 1041 21.69 -6.10 -35.11
C GLN A 1041 21.41 -4.91 -36.05
N PRO A 1042 21.23 -5.14 -37.37
CA PRO A 1042 21.02 -4.05 -38.34
C PRO A 1042 19.62 -3.43 -38.25
N THR A 1043 18.68 -4.09 -37.56
CA THR A 1043 17.32 -3.63 -37.31
C THR A 1043 16.96 -3.84 -35.83
N GLY A 1044 16.13 -2.97 -35.27
CA GLY A 1044 15.72 -2.98 -33.87
C GLY A 1044 14.68 -1.89 -33.58
N THR A 1045 14.17 -1.81 -32.35
CA THR A 1045 13.05 -0.95 -31.95
C THR A 1045 13.24 0.53 -32.33
N ASN A 1046 14.50 0.99 -32.40
CA ASN A 1046 14.87 2.36 -32.79
C ASN A 1046 15.91 2.41 -33.94
N GLY A 1047 15.93 1.40 -34.83
CA GLY A 1047 16.92 1.28 -35.90
C GLY A 1047 18.09 0.34 -35.55
N PRO A 1048 19.25 0.45 -36.23
CA PRO A 1048 20.39 -0.43 -35.98
C PRO A 1048 20.95 -0.25 -34.55
N GLN A 1049 21.32 -1.33 -33.88
CA GLN A 1049 21.80 -1.33 -32.49
C GLN A 1049 23.34 -1.19 -32.42
N LEU A 1050 23.82 0.00 -32.75
CA LEU A 1050 25.24 0.25 -33.06
C LEU A 1050 26.18 0.14 -31.85
N PRO A 1051 27.45 -0.24 -32.05
CA PRO A 1051 28.48 -0.24 -30.99
C PRO A 1051 28.64 1.10 -30.27
N SER A 1052 28.47 2.22 -31.00
CA SER A 1052 28.58 3.58 -30.45
C SER A 1052 27.52 3.89 -29.40
N TYR A 1053 26.39 3.20 -29.41
CA TYR A 1053 25.31 3.40 -28.43
C TYR A 1053 25.63 2.86 -27.06
N ALA A 1054 26.61 1.96 -26.93
CA ALA A 1054 27.06 1.51 -25.62
C ALA A 1054 28.11 2.46 -25.01
N VAL A 1055 28.50 3.55 -25.67
CA VAL A 1055 29.52 4.48 -25.13
C VAL A 1055 29.06 5.94 -25.23
N ASP A 1056 27.77 6.20 -25.40
CA ASP A 1056 27.22 7.54 -25.52
C ASP A 1056 26.65 8.11 -24.21
N ALA A 1057 26.66 7.31 -23.13
CA ALA A 1057 26.06 7.63 -21.84
C ALA A 1057 24.54 7.87 -21.91
N ASN A 1058 23.86 7.32 -22.92
CA ASN A 1058 22.42 7.38 -23.07
C ASN A 1058 21.78 5.99 -22.86
N TYR A 1059 21.14 5.81 -21.71
CA TYR A 1059 20.49 4.55 -21.33
C TYR A 1059 19.19 4.24 -22.08
N ASP A 1060 18.77 5.07 -23.03
CA ASP A 1060 17.67 4.78 -23.96
C ASP A 1060 18.17 4.15 -25.29
N THR A 1061 19.48 4.09 -25.50
CA THR A 1061 20.13 3.50 -26.67
C THR A 1061 21.07 2.37 -26.25
N ARG A 1062 21.19 1.32 -27.08
CA ARG A 1062 22.03 0.16 -26.76
C ARG A 1062 22.77 -0.37 -27.97
N TRP A 1063 23.93 -0.96 -27.71
CA TRP A 1063 24.49 -1.95 -28.61
C TRP A 1063 23.76 -3.29 -28.40
N ALA A 1064 23.49 -4.02 -29.48
CA ALA A 1064 23.02 -5.39 -29.41
C ALA A 1064 23.71 -6.23 -30.49
N SER A 1065 24.34 -7.34 -30.11
CA SER A 1065 24.96 -8.26 -31.03
C SER A 1065 23.92 -9.11 -31.77
N GLU A 1066 24.35 -9.71 -32.88
CA GLU A 1066 23.67 -10.89 -33.42
C GLU A 1066 23.64 -12.03 -32.39
N TRP A 1067 22.77 -13.02 -32.57
CA TRP A 1067 22.50 -14.07 -31.57
C TRP A 1067 23.57 -15.16 -31.52
N VAL A 1068 24.81 -14.76 -31.25
CA VAL A 1068 26.01 -15.61 -31.22
C VAL A 1068 26.78 -15.41 -29.92
N ALA A 1069 27.26 -16.50 -29.33
CA ALA A 1069 27.97 -16.47 -28.03
C ALA A 1069 29.38 -15.87 -28.12
N THR A 1070 29.96 -15.80 -29.33
CA THR A 1070 31.32 -15.31 -29.57
C THR A 1070 31.39 -13.80 -29.82
N ALA A 1071 30.29 -13.07 -29.62
CA ALA A 1071 30.26 -11.64 -29.89
C ALA A 1071 31.06 -10.83 -28.85
N TRP A 1072 31.70 -9.77 -29.33
CA TRP A 1072 32.47 -8.82 -28.52
C TRP A 1072 32.19 -7.38 -28.91
N LEU A 1073 32.38 -6.45 -27.96
CA LEU A 1073 32.31 -5.00 -28.13
C LEU A 1073 33.60 -4.38 -27.58
N GLN A 1074 34.23 -3.47 -28.32
CA GLN A 1074 35.43 -2.76 -27.90
C GLN A 1074 35.31 -1.24 -28.07
N VAL A 1075 36.09 -0.50 -27.28
CA VAL A 1075 36.25 0.96 -27.36
C VAL A 1075 37.73 1.33 -27.51
N ASP A 1076 38.03 2.29 -28.41
CA ASP A 1076 39.37 2.91 -28.55
C ASP A 1076 39.46 4.20 -27.72
N LEU A 1077 40.24 4.17 -26.64
CA LEU A 1077 40.45 5.33 -25.76
C LEU A 1077 41.31 6.44 -26.42
N GLY A 1078 41.83 6.19 -27.62
CA GLY A 1078 42.65 7.10 -28.43
C GLY A 1078 44.13 7.16 -28.04
N SER A 1079 44.48 6.68 -26.85
CA SER A 1079 45.86 6.58 -26.34
C SER A 1079 45.92 5.50 -25.25
N VAL A 1080 47.12 5.03 -24.90
CA VAL A 1080 47.29 4.12 -23.77
C VAL A 1080 46.95 4.86 -22.48
N ARG A 1081 45.96 4.37 -21.73
CA ARG A 1081 45.45 4.98 -20.49
C ARG A 1081 45.38 3.94 -19.38
N THR A 1082 45.67 4.37 -18.16
CA THR A 1082 45.39 3.61 -16.95
C THR A 1082 43.98 3.91 -16.47
N PHE A 1083 43.23 2.90 -16.07
CA PHE A 1083 41.87 3.00 -15.54
C PHE A 1083 41.68 2.00 -14.40
N ASN A 1084 40.68 2.27 -13.56
CA ASN A 1084 40.46 1.56 -12.29
C ASN A 1084 39.10 0.88 -12.18
N ASN A 1085 38.14 1.23 -13.04
CA ASN A 1085 36.84 0.56 -13.09
C ASN A 1085 36.33 0.41 -14.52
N VAL A 1086 35.55 -0.64 -14.75
CA VAL A 1086 34.73 -0.83 -15.94
C VAL A 1086 33.27 -1.00 -15.51
N LEU A 1087 32.36 -0.30 -16.19
CA LEU A 1087 30.91 -0.45 -16.04
C LEU A 1087 30.36 -1.18 -17.26
N LEU A 1088 29.64 -2.26 -17.04
CA LEU A 1088 28.77 -2.88 -18.04
C LEU A 1088 27.32 -2.72 -17.58
N GLY A 1089 26.56 -1.87 -18.27
CA GLY A 1089 25.12 -1.73 -18.09
C GLY A 1089 24.40 -2.61 -19.09
N TRP A 1090 23.99 -3.80 -18.67
CA TRP A 1090 23.33 -4.80 -19.51
C TRP A 1090 21.86 -4.47 -19.76
N GLU A 1091 21.38 -4.83 -20.94
CA GLU A 1091 19.95 -5.03 -21.17
C GLU A 1091 19.54 -6.44 -20.68
N ALA A 1092 18.25 -6.79 -20.74
CA ALA A 1092 17.76 -8.13 -20.40
C ALA A 1092 18.53 -9.26 -21.13
N ALA A 1093 19.05 -9.00 -22.33
CA ALA A 1093 19.98 -9.88 -23.02
C ALA A 1093 21.44 -9.67 -22.55
N TYR A 1094 21.84 -10.36 -21.49
CA TYR A 1094 23.17 -10.24 -20.88
C TYR A 1094 24.07 -11.47 -21.07
N ALA A 1095 25.36 -11.32 -20.73
CA ALA A 1095 26.31 -12.43 -20.73
C ALA A 1095 26.33 -13.16 -19.38
N LYS A 1096 26.08 -14.48 -19.40
CA LYS A 1096 26.29 -15.35 -18.24
C LYS A 1096 27.77 -15.53 -17.94
N SER A 1097 28.60 -15.60 -18.98
CA SER A 1097 30.05 -15.59 -18.83
C SER A 1097 30.70 -14.67 -19.85
N TYR A 1098 31.69 -13.89 -19.40
CA TYR A 1098 32.39 -12.92 -20.23
C TYR A 1098 33.76 -12.58 -19.65
N GLN A 1099 34.57 -11.89 -20.46
CA GLN A 1099 35.86 -11.34 -20.09
C GLN A 1099 35.90 -9.84 -20.38
N VAL A 1100 36.63 -9.10 -19.55
CA VAL A 1100 37.11 -7.76 -19.89
C VAL A 1100 38.58 -7.88 -20.26
N GLN A 1101 38.96 -7.34 -21.42
CA GLN A 1101 40.31 -7.46 -21.95
C GLN A 1101 40.84 -6.10 -22.40
N VAL A 1102 42.17 -5.93 -22.35
CA VAL A 1102 42.87 -4.72 -22.79
C VAL A 1102 43.90 -5.01 -23.87
N SER A 1103 44.18 -4.02 -24.70
CA SER A 1103 45.21 -4.08 -25.73
C SER A 1103 45.82 -2.70 -26.01
N ASN A 1104 47.10 -2.67 -26.41
CA ASN A 1104 47.76 -1.43 -26.87
C ASN A 1104 47.64 -1.22 -28.39
N ASP A 1105 47.45 -2.30 -29.16
CA ASP A 1105 47.46 -2.32 -30.62
C ASP A 1105 46.11 -2.72 -31.26
N GLY A 1106 45.17 -3.23 -30.46
CA GLY A 1106 43.85 -3.68 -30.90
C GLY A 1106 43.83 -5.13 -31.41
N THR A 1107 44.96 -5.82 -31.41
CA THR A 1107 45.10 -7.19 -31.93
C THR A 1107 45.62 -8.18 -30.88
N ASN A 1108 46.55 -7.75 -30.02
CA ASN A 1108 47.08 -8.55 -28.91
C ASN A 1108 46.34 -8.21 -27.62
N TRP A 1109 45.57 -9.16 -27.09
CA TRP A 1109 44.66 -8.93 -25.96
C TRP A 1109 45.13 -9.65 -24.69
N SER A 1110 45.03 -8.95 -23.56
CA SER A 1110 45.24 -9.52 -22.22
C SER A 1110 43.95 -9.44 -21.40
N THR A 1111 43.54 -10.54 -20.79
CA THR A 1111 42.36 -10.57 -19.90
C THR A 1111 42.69 -9.94 -18.56
N VAL A 1112 41.88 -8.96 -18.15
CA VAL A 1112 42.01 -8.26 -16.86
C VAL A 1112 40.89 -8.61 -15.88
N TYR A 1113 39.79 -9.18 -16.38
CA TYR A 1113 38.70 -9.73 -15.58
C TYR A 1113 37.97 -10.83 -16.35
N SER A 1114 37.43 -11.81 -15.62
CA SER A 1114 36.56 -12.86 -16.15
C SER A 1114 35.52 -13.27 -15.13
N THR A 1115 34.31 -13.59 -15.59
CA THR A 1115 33.26 -14.21 -14.76
C THR A 1115 32.54 -15.29 -15.53
N THR A 1116 32.02 -16.28 -14.80
CA THR A 1116 31.12 -17.32 -15.30
C THR A 1116 29.72 -17.27 -14.68
N ALA A 1117 29.47 -16.25 -13.86
CA ALA A 1117 28.26 -16.08 -13.06
C ALA A 1117 27.70 -14.65 -13.21
N GLY A 1118 27.73 -14.11 -14.43
CA GLY A 1118 27.05 -12.86 -14.74
C GLY A 1118 25.55 -12.99 -14.51
N ASN A 1119 24.93 -11.91 -14.03
CA ASN A 1119 23.53 -11.83 -13.63
C ASN A 1119 22.76 -10.68 -14.31
N GLY A 1120 23.39 -9.98 -15.26
CA GLY A 1120 22.81 -8.84 -15.96
C GLY A 1120 22.78 -7.57 -15.11
N GLY A 1121 21.88 -6.64 -15.43
CA GLY A 1121 21.83 -5.35 -14.72
C GLY A 1121 23.12 -4.55 -14.86
N PHE A 1122 23.65 -4.04 -13.75
CA PHE A 1122 24.89 -3.27 -13.73
C PHE A 1122 26.05 -4.02 -13.08
N ASP A 1123 27.08 -4.32 -13.88
CA ASP A 1123 28.36 -4.81 -13.39
C ASP A 1123 29.35 -3.65 -13.24
N ILE A 1124 29.74 -3.34 -12.01
CA ILE A 1124 30.86 -2.44 -11.71
C ILE A 1124 32.06 -3.31 -11.37
N ILE A 1125 33.05 -3.30 -12.25
CA ILE A 1125 34.20 -4.20 -12.20
C ILE A 1125 35.43 -3.39 -11.77
N PRO A 1126 35.91 -3.53 -10.51
CA PRO A 1126 37.13 -2.89 -10.08
C PRO A 1126 38.33 -3.61 -10.71
N VAL A 1127 39.07 -2.90 -11.57
CA VAL A 1127 40.25 -3.43 -12.26
C VAL A 1127 41.29 -2.34 -12.45
N THR A 1128 42.52 -2.55 -12.00
CA THR A 1128 43.64 -1.68 -12.37
C THR A 1128 44.30 -2.22 -13.63
N ALA A 1129 44.05 -1.56 -14.75
CA ALA A 1129 44.57 -1.97 -16.05
C ALA A 1129 45.09 -0.78 -16.86
N THR A 1130 45.99 -1.06 -17.79
CA THR A 1130 46.54 -0.07 -18.72
C THR A 1130 46.43 -0.60 -20.14
N GLY A 1131 45.83 0.20 -21.02
CA GLY A 1131 45.61 -0.17 -22.42
C GLY A 1131 45.06 1.00 -23.24
N ARG A 1132 45.14 0.90 -24.57
CA ARG A 1132 44.46 1.83 -25.48
C ARG A 1132 43.05 1.35 -25.83
N TYR A 1133 42.90 0.05 -26.05
CA TYR A 1133 41.62 -0.59 -26.35
C TYR A 1133 41.15 -1.40 -25.15
N VAL A 1134 39.85 -1.32 -24.87
CA VAL A 1134 39.19 -2.13 -23.85
C VAL A 1134 38.03 -2.84 -24.53
N ARG A 1135 37.84 -4.14 -24.27
CA ARG A 1135 36.72 -4.91 -24.83
C ARG A 1135 36.01 -5.77 -23.81
N MET A 1136 34.69 -5.86 -23.94
CA MET A 1136 33.88 -6.94 -23.40
C MET A 1136 33.87 -8.07 -24.42
N ASN A 1137 34.33 -9.25 -24.03
CA ASN A 1137 34.34 -10.45 -24.85
C ASN A 1137 33.39 -11.49 -24.23
N GLY A 1138 32.26 -11.73 -24.88
CA GLY A 1138 31.29 -12.71 -24.42
C GLY A 1138 31.78 -14.14 -24.62
N LEU A 1139 31.40 -15.01 -23.70
CA LEU A 1139 31.75 -16.44 -23.71
C LEU A 1139 30.50 -17.33 -23.68
N ASP A 1140 29.50 -16.95 -22.88
CA ASP A 1140 28.22 -17.65 -22.79
C ASP A 1140 27.05 -16.68 -22.56
N ARG A 1141 25.94 -16.96 -23.22
CA ARG A 1141 24.74 -16.10 -23.22
C ARG A 1141 23.81 -16.55 -22.11
N ALA A 1142 23.26 -15.59 -21.37
CA ALA A 1142 22.26 -15.92 -20.34
C ALA A 1142 20.88 -16.19 -20.92
N THR A 1143 20.62 -15.69 -22.13
CA THR A 1143 19.34 -15.84 -22.83
C THR A 1143 19.55 -16.45 -24.21
N THR A 1144 18.44 -16.73 -24.91
CA THR A 1144 18.48 -17.18 -26.32
C THR A 1144 18.89 -16.05 -27.29
N TYR A 1145 18.85 -14.79 -26.84
CA TYR A 1145 19.26 -13.61 -27.60
C TYR A 1145 20.77 -13.40 -27.56
N GLY A 1146 21.28 -12.39 -28.30
CA GLY A 1146 22.69 -11.99 -28.27
C GLY A 1146 23.10 -11.29 -26.96
N TYR A 1147 24.23 -10.58 -26.97
CA TYR A 1147 24.60 -9.67 -25.89
C TYR A 1147 24.10 -8.26 -26.18
N SER A 1148 23.67 -7.53 -25.16
CA SER A 1148 23.27 -6.15 -25.32
C SER A 1148 23.65 -5.29 -24.11
N LEU A 1149 24.19 -4.12 -24.41
CA LEU A 1149 24.68 -3.15 -23.42
C LEU A 1149 24.06 -1.78 -23.70
N TRP A 1150 23.39 -1.23 -22.68
CA TRP A 1150 23.03 0.18 -22.60
C TRP A 1150 24.28 1.05 -22.39
N GLU A 1151 25.30 0.55 -21.68
CA GLU A 1151 26.53 1.31 -21.43
C GLU A 1151 27.74 0.36 -21.23
N PHE A 1152 28.89 0.79 -21.73
CA PHE A 1152 30.23 0.23 -21.57
C PHE A 1152 31.19 1.37 -21.19
N GLY A 1153 31.16 1.73 -19.91
CA GLY A 1153 31.99 2.79 -19.37
C GLY A 1153 33.37 2.29 -18.92
N VAL A 1154 34.41 3.08 -19.15
CA VAL A 1154 35.78 2.83 -18.64
C VAL A 1154 36.19 4.04 -17.82
N TYR A 1155 36.53 3.85 -16.54
CA TYR A 1155 36.69 4.95 -15.59
C TYR A 1155 38.14 5.06 -15.09
N ALA A 1156 38.71 6.25 -15.26
CA ALA A 1156 40.03 6.62 -14.74
C ALA A 1156 39.91 7.71 -13.67
N ASN A 1157 40.78 7.67 -12.67
CA ASN A 1157 40.84 8.68 -11.61
C ASN A 1157 41.43 10.00 -12.10
#